data_AF-A0A8T0Q0D9-F1
#
_entry.id   AF-A0A8T0Q0D9-F1
#
_cell.length_a   1.000
_cell.length_b   1.000
_cell.length_c   1.000
_cell.angle_alpha   90.00
_cell.angle_beta   90.00
_cell.angle_gamma   90.00
#
_symmetry.space_group_name_H-M   'P 1'
#
loop_
_entity.id
_entity.type
_entity.pdbx_description
1 polymer ?
#
loop_
_entity_poly.entity_id
_entity_poly.type
_entity_poly.pdbx_seq_one_letter_code
_entity_poly.pdbx_strand_id
1 'polypeptide(L)'
;MGRPKGGSAASSSSSKKPKPKPKQRGGVDFKKYKHKVGRKLPPPKNATNTEIKSKTIVLPEQSMASERAGMAVNKRGLTLRELLQQTAHYNANVRRAALNGIKDIVVKHPTELKLHKVAIIEKLQERICDTDKVVRESLYNILQSLIFPSLKEDNAISTRSTLFLLMANILNGMTHLSIDIQLMAFRFLELVVLNFPSSFSSYAEQAFNNFVAVLSNDRINLHDRNKLNSVLSGLGHCLSLVAKTIENDDISNRQVHDLSARELWKCTTDEDNSLGRAFAMPNLLLKLQSLVQILINSVEVSASELCAKSAIDASSCEALLSALHCLDTICRIFVHEVKKPQLKFSISKTQFGPDWLRNSLLVHLKNLWGVKCLFHEKGDDKFFIFNLKIAEIFLCLSAWIDSTMFPAEEFCHFVSSLFAKAKTLRNKDLMEMYLSPIITCIPDLIFNAPDDSKGHLLEAFTDTFRGCKVDCKLILPYLDAVGEMLLPKTGTWFAEDGSGVLGYHDAWIHELPRILLQSIDKAPSVTKVVLKLLLRIGQYFPTMDCENLRPFIKLFGVESSSGAVELGPFVNLARDCQELATSCLYYFPSLLPDIIRPLASCCLSDALEPLILFKVVEVLQSTYKAGSLQITEQLNFLLLLMARFRVHPGNPSKVSNWDTFKSLNRLILTSLSEMGDGSLVLELMWNNLSNAIAQKPSMHNMNGLFRIIVTLDAGTNKLMNEDAIKLIAGYLVDASLDLSKTIEVGFQHDKTRLFQYFIKPCTIMFDKNDKVLCSTLEMLKSFITGDDHLLSSLSNLNYPGELSCRVCVVTTILIFLCNDQKLHRNLSFGKLVIKGILDYIRHQLDSSGPNVTYEEKQKLRSAFEQLKTKALQLNCWDRSELEGLSITR
;
A
#
# COMPACT_ATOMS: atom_id res chain seq x y z
N MET A 1 62.84 -34.36 34.98
CA MET A 1 63.98 -35.31 34.94
C MET A 1 64.44 -35.58 36.38
N GLY A 2 65.12 -36.70 36.62
CA GLY A 2 65.20 -37.36 37.93
C GLY A 2 66.03 -36.71 39.06
N ARG A 3 65.75 -37.27 40.27
CA ARG A 3 66.50 -37.32 41.55
C ARG A 3 66.93 -35.99 42.23
N PRO A 4 67.15 -35.99 43.57
CA PRO A 4 66.47 -36.72 44.66
C PRO A 4 66.37 -35.96 46.03
N LYS A 5 65.86 -36.68 47.05
CA LYS A 5 65.98 -36.54 48.53
C LYS A 5 65.15 -35.41 49.18
N GLY A 6 64.52 -35.56 50.35
CA GLY A 6 64.46 -36.58 51.39
C GLY A 6 64.21 -35.90 52.76
N GLY A 7 63.38 -36.51 53.63
CA GLY A 7 63.19 -36.14 55.07
C GLY A 7 62.04 -35.16 55.34
N SER A 8 60.87 -35.60 55.83
CA SER A 8 60.51 -36.02 57.21
C SER A 8 60.00 -34.85 58.07
N ALA A 9 58.70 -34.88 58.40
CA ALA A 9 58.12 -34.18 59.54
C ALA A 9 57.03 -35.03 60.19
N ALA A 10 57.05 -35.06 61.52
CA ALA A 10 56.41 -36.03 62.39
C ALA A 10 54.97 -35.68 62.79
N SER A 11 54.31 -36.73 63.24
CA SER A 11 52.97 -36.87 63.85
C SER A 11 52.71 -36.06 65.12
N SER A 12 51.44 -35.72 65.37
CA SER A 12 50.73 -36.13 66.61
C SER A 12 49.23 -35.82 66.56
N SER A 13 48.39 -36.83 66.77
CA SER A 13 47.06 -36.69 67.38
C SER A 13 46.67 -38.00 68.07
N SER A 14 45.83 -37.89 69.09
CA SER A 14 46.02 -38.53 70.39
C SER A 14 45.27 -39.86 70.61
N SER A 15 45.87 -40.67 71.49
CA SER A 15 45.46 -41.99 71.94
C SER A 15 44.35 -42.01 73.01
N LYS A 16 43.45 -42.99 72.96
CA LYS A 16 42.83 -43.60 74.17
C LYS A 16 42.94 -45.14 74.11
N LYS A 17 43.76 -45.70 75.01
CA LYS A 17 44.00 -47.15 75.21
C LYS A 17 42.87 -47.80 76.04
N PRO A 18 42.49 -49.07 75.78
CA PRO A 18 41.84 -49.92 76.77
C PRO A 18 42.87 -50.70 77.62
N LYS A 19 42.62 -50.82 78.93
CA LYS A 19 43.47 -51.53 79.90
C LYS A 19 43.33 -53.07 79.76
N PRO A 20 44.42 -53.85 79.90
CA PRO A 20 44.37 -55.31 79.85
C PRO A 20 43.99 -55.90 81.23
N LYS A 21 43.13 -56.93 81.24
CA LYS A 21 42.92 -57.81 82.40
C LYS A 21 43.91 -58.99 82.35
N PRO A 22 44.49 -59.41 83.49
CA PRO A 22 45.56 -60.42 83.53
C PRO A 22 45.01 -61.83 83.28
N LYS A 23 45.82 -62.66 82.61
CA LYS A 23 45.56 -64.09 82.37
C LYS A 23 45.54 -64.85 83.71
N GLN A 24 44.39 -65.41 84.08
CA GLN A 24 44.33 -66.50 85.07
C GLN A 24 44.38 -67.86 84.35
N ARG A 25 45.30 -68.70 84.81
CA ARG A 25 45.49 -70.10 84.43
C ARG A 25 44.32 -70.95 84.94
N GLY A 26 43.92 -71.95 84.15
CA GLY A 26 43.02 -73.05 84.57
C GLY A 26 41.54 -72.66 84.72
N GLY A 27 40.82 -72.57 83.61
CA GLY A 27 39.37 -72.34 83.62
C GLY A 27 38.61 -73.63 83.93
N VAL A 28 37.72 -73.60 84.93
CA VAL A 28 36.78 -74.68 85.21
C VAL A 28 35.71 -74.71 84.12
N ASP A 29 35.56 -75.82 83.41
CA ASP A 29 34.74 -75.93 82.17
C ASP A 29 33.24 -75.67 82.36
N PHE A 30 32.73 -75.74 83.60
CA PHE A 30 31.33 -75.42 83.89
C PHE A 30 31.18 -74.49 85.10
N LYS A 31 31.01 -73.18 84.86
CA LYS A 31 30.45 -72.26 85.87
C LYS A 31 28.92 -72.37 85.90
N LYS A 32 28.36 -72.81 87.04
CA LYS A 32 26.91 -72.72 87.35
C LYS A 32 26.57 -71.28 87.76
N TYR A 33 25.51 -70.71 87.19
CA TYR A 33 25.05 -69.36 87.52
C TYR A 33 24.28 -69.40 88.86
N LYS A 34 24.53 -68.44 89.77
CA LYS A 34 23.82 -68.37 91.06
C LYS A 34 22.36 -67.97 90.84
N HIS A 35 21.43 -68.73 91.41
CA HIS A 35 19.99 -68.52 91.35
C HIS A 35 19.61 -67.19 92.06
N LYS A 36 18.92 -66.29 91.36
CA LYS A 36 18.34 -65.06 91.94
C LYS A 36 16.82 -65.16 91.88
N VAL A 37 16.18 -65.16 93.05
CA VAL A 37 14.74 -65.33 93.22
C VAL A 37 13.98 -64.20 92.49
N GLY A 38 12.92 -64.54 91.74
CA GLY A 38 12.05 -63.58 91.03
C GLY A 38 12.40 -63.29 89.55
N ARG A 39 13.49 -63.84 89.00
CA ARG A 39 13.77 -63.79 87.55
C ARG A 39 13.64 -65.17 86.91
N LYS A 40 13.00 -65.25 85.74
CA LYS A 40 12.87 -66.50 84.98
C LYS A 40 14.26 -67.11 84.75
N LEU A 41 14.40 -68.40 85.06
CA LEU A 41 15.65 -69.14 84.87
C LEU A 41 16.09 -69.02 83.40
N PRO A 42 17.40 -68.79 83.13
CA PRO A 42 17.93 -68.90 81.78
C PRO A 42 17.66 -70.32 81.25
N PRO A 43 17.32 -70.48 79.96
CA PRO A 43 17.18 -71.79 79.36
C PRO A 43 18.47 -72.61 79.57
N PRO A 44 18.36 -73.95 79.70
CA PRO A 44 19.51 -74.80 80.02
C PRO A 44 20.60 -74.66 78.96
N LYS A 45 21.88 -74.84 79.33
CA LYS A 45 23.04 -74.53 78.46
C LYS A 45 23.06 -75.29 77.12
N ASN A 46 22.29 -76.36 77.00
CA ASN A 46 22.11 -77.18 75.80
C ASN A 46 20.88 -76.77 74.96
N ALA A 47 20.17 -75.70 75.31
CA ALA A 47 19.04 -75.20 74.53
C ALA A 47 19.55 -74.42 73.31
N THR A 48 19.31 -74.97 72.11
CA THR A 48 19.58 -74.27 70.84
C THR A 48 18.58 -73.12 70.69
N ASN A 49 19.10 -71.88 70.62
CA ASN A 49 18.26 -70.71 70.35
C ASN A 49 17.93 -70.66 68.85
N THR A 50 16.64 -70.81 68.51
CA THR A 50 16.14 -70.79 67.13
C THR A 50 15.76 -69.39 66.62
N GLU A 51 15.96 -68.33 67.42
CA GLU A 51 15.71 -66.96 66.96
C GLU A 51 16.83 -66.46 66.03
N ILE A 52 16.65 -66.71 64.73
CA ILE A 52 17.50 -66.15 63.69
C ILE A 52 16.92 -64.79 63.26
N LYS A 53 17.69 -63.71 63.41
CA LYS A 53 17.35 -62.37 62.89
C LYS A 53 18.20 -62.07 61.66
N SER A 54 17.62 -62.20 60.47
CA SER A 54 18.24 -61.77 59.21
C SER A 54 17.82 -60.35 58.85
N LYS A 55 18.77 -59.48 58.50
CA LYS A 55 18.52 -58.19 57.84
C LYS A 55 18.97 -58.27 56.39
N THR A 56 18.09 -57.87 55.49
CA THR A 56 18.37 -57.84 54.05
C THR A 56 19.41 -56.77 53.73
N ILE A 57 20.46 -57.15 52.98
CA ILE A 57 21.46 -56.20 52.47
C ILE A 57 20.84 -55.48 51.27
N VAL A 58 20.62 -54.16 51.37
CA VAL A 58 20.22 -53.33 50.23
C VAL A 58 21.47 -52.79 49.57
N LEU A 59 21.83 -53.34 48.42
CA LEU A 59 22.89 -52.81 47.56
C LEU A 59 22.33 -51.61 46.77
N PRO A 60 23.06 -50.49 46.65
CA PRO A 60 22.69 -49.42 45.73
C PRO A 60 22.60 -49.99 44.31
N GLU A 61 21.46 -49.79 43.65
CA GLU A 61 21.26 -50.26 42.28
C GLU A 61 22.31 -49.63 41.35
N GLN A 62 23.19 -50.45 40.81
CA GLN A 62 24.05 -50.06 39.71
C GLN A 62 23.19 -50.06 38.45
N SER A 63 23.16 -48.95 37.71
CA SER A 63 22.20 -48.63 36.62
C SER A 63 22.11 -49.70 35.49
N MET A 64 22.91 -50.76 35.52
CA MET A 64 22.90 -51.89 34.58
C MET A 64 21.70 -52.83 34.70
N ALA A 65 20.96 -52.82 35.83
CA ALA A 65 19.88 -53.78 36.10
C ALA A 65 18.45 -53.21 35.99
N SER A 66 18.28 -51.93 35.62
CA SER A 66 16.93 -51.37 35.44
C SER A 66 16.34 -51.83 34.11
N GLU A 67 15.09 -52.31 34.13
CA GLU A 67 14.35 -52.68 32.93
C GLU A 67 14.01 -51.39 32.17
N ARG A 68 14.79 -51.07 31.13
CA ARG A 68 14.66 -49.82 30.35
C ARG A 68 13.64 -49.92 29.20
N ALA A 69 12.89 -51.02 29.16
CA ALA A 69 11.85 -51.23 28.16
C ALA A 69 10.73 -50.18 28.34
N GLY A 70 10.52 -49.35 27.31
CA GLY A 70 9.50 -48.30 27.31
C GLY A 70 9.96 -46.91 27.81
N MET A 71 11.20 -46.73 28.26
CA MET A 71 11.73 -45.42 28.64
C MET A 71 12.47 -44.72 27.49
N ALA A 72 12.29 -43.40 27.35
CA ALA A 72 13.03 -42.60 26.39
C ALA A 72 14.51 -42.48 26.79
N VAL A 73 15.41 -42.95 25.89
CA VAL A 73 16.85 -42.98 26.15
C VAL A 73 17.66 -42.34 25.03
N ASN A 74 18.82 -41.76 25.38
CA ASN A 74 19.74 -41.21 24.40
C ASN A 74 20.54 -42.31 23.66
N LYS A 75 21.43 -41.92 22.73
CA LYS A 75 22.29 -42.86 21.98
C LYS A 75 23.22 -43.72 22.87
N ARG A 76 23.44 -43.33 24.12
CA ARG A 76 24.25 -44.05 25.13
C ARG A 76 23.38 -44.82 26.13
N GLY A 77 22.07 -44.91 25.90
CA GLY A 77 21.11 -45.60 26.76
C GLY A 77 20.74 -44.86 28.04
N LEU A 78 21.14 -43.59 28.23
CA LEU A 78 20.82 -42.81 29.44
C LEU A 78 19.43 -42.18 29.35
N THR A 79 18.71 -42.18 30.45
CA THR A 79 17.39 -41.53 30.60
C THR A 79 17.52 -40.01 30.79
N LEU A 80 16.42 -39.27 30.59
CA LEU A 80 16.39 -37.83 30.81
C LEU A 80 16.79 -37.45 32.25
N ARG A 81 16.32 -38.20 33.26
CA ARG A 81 16.65 -37.97 34.68
C ARG A 81 18.15 -38.11 34.96
N GLU A 82 18.77 -39.16 34.44
CA GLU A 82 20.22 -39.39 34.60
C GLU A 82 21.02 -38.27 33.92
N LEU A 83 20.59 -37.82 32.75
CA LEU A 83 21.25 -36.73 32.03
C LEU A 83 21.11 -35.39 32.76
N LEU A 84 19.93 -35.06 33.28
CA LEU A 84 19.71 -33.86 34.09
C LEU A 84 20.56 -33.85 35.37
N GLN A 85 20.88 -35.02 35.94
CA GLN A 85 21.81 -35.10 37.07
C GLN A 85 23.27 -34.89 36.63
N GLN A 86 23.64 -35.40 35.45
CA GLN A 86 24.99 -35.24 34.90
C GLN A 86 25.32 -33.81 34.45
N THR A 87 24.33 -32.94 34.23
CA THR A 87 24.58 -31.52 33.93
C THR A 87 25.24 -30.78 35.09
N ALA A 88 25.12 -31.25 36.34
CA ALA A 88 25.76 -30.67 37.51
C ALA A 88 27.11 -31.32 37.88
N HIS A 89 27.63 -32.22 37.04
CA HIS A 89 28.86 -32.96 37.33
C HIS A 89 30.10 -32.05 37.34
N TYR A 90 31.10 -32.33 38.19
CA TYR A 90 32.30 -31.49 38.33
C TYR A 90 33.14 -31.41 37.03
N ASN A 91 33.16 -32.48 36.24
CA ASN A 91 33.87 -32.54 34.96
C ASN A 91 33.05 -31.91 33.81
N ALA A 92 33.61 -30.89 33.16
CA ALA A 92 32.99 -30.16 32.04
C ALA A 92 32.65 -31.04 30.82
N ASN A 93 33.48 -32.05 30.51
CA ASN A 93 33.22 -32.98 29.40
C ASN A 93 31.96 -33.81 29.65
N VAL A 94 31.72 -34.20 30.91
CA VAL A 94 30.52 -34.93 31.32
C VAL A 94 29.30 -34.01 31.23
N ARG A 95 29.38 -32.77 31.72
CA ARG A 95 28.30 -31.78 31.58
C ARG A 95 27.93 -31.53 30.12
N ARG A 96 28.92 -31.32 29.26
CA ARG A 96 28.71 -31.13 27.82
C ARG A 96 28.08 -32.36 27.15
N ALA A 97 28.57 -33.56 27.49
CA ALA A 97 27.98 -34.80 26.98
C ALA A 97 26.53 -34.98 27.45
N ALA A 98 26.21 -34.57 28.68
CA ALA A 98 24.86 -34.59 29.21
C ALA A 98 23.93 -33.63 28.45
N LEU A 99 24.37 -32.38 28.19
CA LEU A 99 23.62 -31.41 27.38
C LEU A 99 23.32 -31.95 25.98
N ASN A 100 24.33 -32.50 25.30
CA ASN A 100 24.14 -33.12 23.99
C ASN A 100 23.25 -34.37 24.06
N GLY A 101 23.32 -35.12 25.16
CA GLY A 101 22.41 -36.24 25.43
C GLY A 101 20.96 -35.80 25.59
N ILE A 102 20.71 -34.68 26.28
CA ILE A 102 19.36 -34.10 26.43
C ILE A 102 18.84 -33.66 25.05
N LYS A 103 19.70 -32.98 24.26
CA LYS A 103 19.39 -32.62 22.87
C LYS A 103 18.97 -33.84 22.05
N ASP A 104 19.71 -34.94 22.15
CA ASP A 104 19.42 -36.20 21.44
C ASP A 104 18.08 -36.83 21.88
N ILE A 105 17.75 -36.82 23.18
CA ILE A 105 16.46 -37.36 23.67
C ILE A 105 15.30 -36.53 23.16
N VAL A 106 15.38 -35.20 23.28
CA VAL A 106 14.30 -34.30 22.87
C VAL A 106 14.01 -34.41 21.38
N VAL A 107 15.05 -34.57 20.54
CA VAL A 107 14.88 -34.76 19.10
C VAL A 107 14.25 -36.12 18.77
N LYS A 108 14.61 -37.19 19.49
CA LYS A 108 14.06 -38.53 19.27
C LYS A 108 12.65 -38.72 19.85
N HIS A 109 12.37 -38.07 20.97
CA HIS A 109 11.13 -38.19 21.74
C HIS A 109 10.61 -36.79 22.12
N PRO A 110 10.00 -36.03 21.19
CA PRO A 110 9.53 -34.66 21.46
C PRO A 110 8.48 -34.56 22.58
N THR A 111 7.75 -35.65 22.84
CA THR A 111 6.78 -35.77 23.94
C THR A 111 7.43 -35.59 25.31
N GLU A 112 8.68 -36.03 25.49
CA GLU A 112 9.43 -35.89 26.74
C GLU A 112 9.68 -34.42 27.10
N LEU A 113 9.91 -33.57 26.09
CA LEU A 113 10.07 -32.14 26.31
C LEU A 113 8.76 -31.50 26.80
N LYS A 114 7.61 -31.92 26.26
CA LYS A 114 6.30 -31.41 26.68
C LYS A 114 5.97 -31.83 28.12
N LEU A 115 6.30 -33.08 28.50
CA LEU A 115 6.04 -33.64 29.82
C LEU A 115 6.96 -33.09 30.93
N HIS A 116 8.24 -32.89 30.63
CA HIS A 116 9.27 -32.57 31.64
C HIS A 116 9.90 -31.17 31.49
N LYS A 117 9.23 -30.28 30.74
CA LYS A 117 9.73 -28.96 30.35
C LYS A 117 10.30 -28.13 31.48
N VAL A 118 9.50 -27.93 32.54
CA VAL A 118 9.87 -27.08 33.68
C VAL A 118 11.12 -27.64 34.37
N ALA A 119 11.15 -28.95 34.64
CA ALA A 119 12.27 -29.61 35.28
C ALA A 119 13.56 -29.56 34.43
N ILE A 120 13.44 -29.66 33.10
CA ILE A 120 14.57 -29.49 32.19
C ILE A 120 15.12 -28.07 32.32
N ILE A 121 14.25 -27.05 32.23
CA ILE A 121 14.68 -25.65 32.22
C ILE A 121 15.26 -25.23 33.57
N GLU A 122 14.62 -25.62 34.67
CA GLU A 122 15.11 -25.37 36.04
C GLU A 122 16.54 -25.87 36.26
N LYS A 123 16.90 -27.01 35.66
CA LYS A 123 18.26 -27.56 35.76
C LYS A 123 19.23 -26.96 34.75
N LEU A 124 18.76 -26.69 33.53
CA LEU A 124 19.60 -26.16 32.47
C LEU A 124 19.98 -24.68 32.68
N GLN A 125 19.10 -23.86 33.26
CA GLN A 125 19.38 -22.46 33.54
C GLN A 125 20.58 -22.26 34.48
N GLU A 126 20.85 -23.20 35.39
CA GLU A 126 22.00 -23.16 36.29
C GLU A 126 23.34 -23.18 35.51
N ARG A 127 23.31 -23.64 34.25
CA ARG A 127 24.49 -23.72 33.37
C ARG A 127 24.76 -22.42 32.59
N ILE A 128 23.93 -21.38 32.75
CA ILE A 128 24.21 -20.05 32.16
C ILE A 128 25.54 -19.50 32.70
N CYS A 129 25.79 -19.67 34.00
CA CYS A 129 27.00 -19.22 34.68
C CYS A 129 28.09 -20.31 34.77
N ASP A 130 28.07 -21.33 33.91
CA ASP A 130 29.07 -22.39 33.92
C ASP A 130 30.48 -21.84 33.62
N THR A 131 31.51 -22.39 34.25
CA THR A 131 32.90 -21.93 34.05
C THR A 131 33.42 -22.27 32.66
N ASP A 132 32.96 -23.37 32.06
CA ASP A 132 33.41 -23.81 30.74
C ASP A 132 32.62 -23.13 29.61
N LYS A 133 33.35 -22.52 28.66
CA LYS A 133 32.77 -21.81 27.51
C LYS A 133 31.89 -22.71 26.63
N VAL A 134 32.35 -23.94 26.36
CA VAL A 134 31.66 -24.86 25.42
C VAL A 134 30.38 -25.39 26.04
N VAL A 135 30.34 -25.56 27.37
CA VAL A 135 29.10 -25.89 28.10
C VAL A 135 28.06 -24.77 27.93
N ARG A 136 28.46 -23.50 28.09
CA ARG A 136 27.55 -22.35 27.88
C ARG A 136 27.05 -22.26 26.43
N GLU A 137 27.92 -22.44 25.44
CA GLU A 137 27.53 -22.45 24.02
C GLU A 137 26.59 -23.62 23.68
N SER A 138 26.83 -24.80 24.26
CA SER A 138 25.95 -25.97 24.09
C SER A 138 24.56 -25.70 24.66
N LEU A 139 24.49 -25.05 25.83
CA LEU A 139 23.22 -24.61 26.42
C LEU A 139 22.48 -23.60 25.54
N TYR A 140 23.19 -22.58 25.03
CA TYR A 140 22.62 -21.58 24.12
C TYR A 140 21.95 -22.21 22.91
N ASN A 141 22.65 -23.14 22.26
CA ASN A 141 22.12 -23.85 21.09
C ASN A 141 20.88 -24.69 21.43
N ILE A 142 20.83 -25.32 22.61
CA ILE A 142 19.67 -26.10 23.07
C ILE A 142 18.47 -25.17 23.33
N LEU A 143 18.69 -24.02 23.99
CA LEU A 143 17.62 -23.04 24.23
C LEU A 143 17.05 -22.51 22.91
N GLN A 144 17.92 -22.09 21.99
CA GLN A 144 17.54 -21.52 20.70
C GLN A 144 16.79 -22.52 19.80
N SER A 145 17.33 -23.75 19.66
CA SER A 145 16.83 -24.70 18.65
C SER A 145 15.69 -25.59 19.11
N LEU A 146 15.53 -25.82 20.41
CA LEU A 146 14.58 -26.81 20.94
C LEU A 146 13.60 -26.22 21.95
N ILE A 147 14.12 -25.57 23.00
CA ILE A 147 13.30 -25.18 24.16
C ILE A 147 12.41 -23.98 23.82
N PHE A 148 12.96 -22.93 23.22
CA PHE A 148 12.20 -21.71 22.92
C PHE A 148 11.09 -21.91 21.87
N PRO A 149 11.30 -22.67 20.77
CA PRO A 149 10.20 -23.04 19.87
C PRO A 149 9.05 -23.74 20.60
N SER A 150 9.36 -24.71 21.48
CA SER A 150 8.33 -25.39 22.28
C SER A 150 7.63 -24.46 23.28
N LEU A 151 8.29 -23.44 23.83
CA LEU A 151 7.69 -22.45 24.73
C LEU A 151 6.69 -21.49 24.06
N LYS A 152 6.78 -21.31 22.73
CA LYS A 152 5.82 -20.49 21.99
C LYS A 152 4.47 -21.18 21.81
N GLU A 153 4.41 -22.51 21.91
CA GLU A 153 3.17 -23.30 21.82
C GLU A 153 2.40 -23.39 23.16
N ASP A 154 3.00 -22.97 24.28
CA ASP A 154 2.43 -23.13 25.63
C ASP A 154 1.55 -21.94 26.07
N ASN A 155 0.71 -22.20 27.05
CA ASN A 155 -0.13 -21.21 27.73
C ASN A 155 0.73 -20.11 28.38
N ALA A 156 0.29 -18.85 28.30
CA ALA A 156 1.05 -17.67 28.74
C ALA A 156 1.59 -17.73 30.19
N ILE A 157 0.88 -18.39 31.11
CA ILE A 157 1.26 -18.51 32.53
C ILE A 157 2.49 -19.41 32.70
N SER A 158 2.50 -20.58 32.04
CA SER A 158 3.61 -21.54 32.09
C SER A 158 4.89 -20.92 31.52
N THR A 159 4.75 -20.26 30.37
CA THR A 159 5.83 -19.52 29.70
C THR A 159 6.40 -18.41 30.60
N ARG A 160 5.54 -17.64 31.27
CA ARG A 160 5.97 -16.55 32.18
C ARG A 160 6.78 -17.07 33.38
N SER A 161 6.28 -18.10 34.06
CA SER A 161 6.96 -18.69 35.23
C SER A 161 8.34 -19.26 34.86
N THR A 162 8.44 -19.87 33.69
CA THR A 162 9.69 -20.44 33.17
C THR A 162 10.70 -19.36 32.78
N LEU A 163 10.25 -18.30 32.11
CA LEU A 163 11.10 -17.18 31.73
C LEU A 163 11.61 -16.39 32.94
N PHE A 164 10.82 -16.31 34.02
CA PHE A 164 11.24 -15.66 35.26
C PHE A 164 12.53 -16.28 35.83
N LEU A 165 12.58 -17.60 35.93
CA LEU A 165 13.76 -18.31 36.45
C LEU A 165 14.98 -18.15 35.53
N LEU A 166 14.76 -18.18 34.22
CA LEU A 166 15.82 -17.97 33.24
C LEU A 166 16.40 -16.55 33.34
N MET A 167 15.52 -15.53 33.39
CA MET A 167 15.91 -14.13 33.51
C MET A 167 16.68 -13.84 34.80
N ALA A 168 16.30 -14.44 35.92
CA ALA A 168 17.04 -14.29 37.18
C ALA A 168 18.51 -14.78 37.06
N ASN A 169 18.72 -15.93 36.42
CA ASN A 169 20.07 -16.48 36.20
C ASN A 169 20.86 -15.68 35.16
N ILE A 170 20.20 -15.18 34.11
CA ILE A 170 20.81 -14.29 33.11
C ILE A 170 21.30 -13.00 33.77
N LEU A 171 20.44 -12.33 34.55
CA LEU A 171 20.78 -11.07 35.23
C LEU A 171 21.92 -11.27 36.23
N ASN A 172 21.94 -12.39 36.95
CA ASN A 172 23.06 -12.75 37.81
C ASN A 172 24.36 -12.97 37.00
N GLY A 173 24.27 -13.67 35.86
CA GLY A 173 25.38 -13.88 34.94
C GLY A 173 25.98 -12.59 34.40
N MET A 174 25.13 -11.59 34.08
CA MET A 174 25.57 -10.26 33.60
C MET A 174 26.42 -9.50 34.63
N THR A 175 26.27 -9.81 35.92
CA THR A 175 27.05 -9.21 37.03
C THR A 175 28.19 -10.08 37.53
N HIS A 176 28.46 -11.23 36.89
CA HIS A 176 29.45 -12.19 37.33
C HIS A 176 30.89 -11.65 37.23
N LEU A 177 31.82 -12.02 38.12
CA LEU A 177 33.19 -11.46 38.12
C LEU A 177 34.00 -11.78 36.84
N SER A 178 33.70 -12.90 36.17
CA SER A 178 34.33 -13.29 34.91
C SER A 178 33.63 -12.64 33.71
N ILE A 179 34.39 -11.84 32.96
CA ILE A 179 33.94 -11.14 31.75
C ILE A 179 33.35 -12.11 30.71
N ASP A 180 33.96 -13.28 30.49
CA ASP A 180 33.45 -14.25 29.50
C ASP A 180 32.09 -14.87 29.89
N ILE A 181 31.75 -14.87 31.18
CA ILE A 181 30.42 -15.28 31.65
C ILE A 181 29.43 -14.11 31.49
N GLN A 182 29.83 -12.89 31.85
CA GLN A 182 29.01 -11.68 31.64
C GLN A 182 28.57 -11.57 30.17
N LEU A 183 29.53 -11.61 29.24
CA LEU A 183 29.27 -11.42 27.81
C LEU A 183 28.37 -12.52 27.24
N MET A 184 28.53 -13.76 27.70
CA MET A 184 27.63 -14.84 27.32
C MET A 184 26.21 -14.63 27.88
N ALA A 185 26.08 -14.09 29.09
CA ALA A 185 24.78 -13.75 29.68
C ALA A 185 24.04 -12.68 28.85
N PHE A 186 24.73 -11.66 28.32
CA PHE A 186 24.12 -10.70 27.38
C PHE A 186 23.59 -11.38 26.10
N ARG A 187 24.29 -12.39 25.57
CA ARG A 187 23.79 -13.17 24.43
C ARG A 187 22.55 -14.00 24.79
N PHE A 188 22.49 -14.56 26.00
CA PHE A 188 21.28 -15.23 26.48
C PHE A 188 20.12 -14.25 26.63
N LEU A 189 20.37 -13.03 27.13
CA LEU A 189 19.36 -11.97 27.22
C LEU A 189 18.79 -11.63 25.83
N GLU A 190 19.67 -11.37 24.86
CA GLU A 190 19.28 -11.09 23.47
C GLU A 190 18.40 -12.22 22.90
N LEU A 191 18.78 -13.48 23.12
CA LEU A 191 18.01 -14.64 22.67
C LEU A 191 16.59 -14.67 23.29
N VAL A 192 16.44 -14.30 24.57
CA VAL A 192 15.14 -14.19 25.23
C VAL A 192 14.32 -13.06 24.64
N VAL A 193 14.90 -11.87 24.47
CA VAL A 193 14.20 -10.68 23.93
C VAL A 193 13.68 -10.93 22.51
N LEU A 194 14.46 -11.60 21.66
CA LEU A 194 14.06 -11.94 20.29
C LEU A 194 12.90 -12.96 20.23
N ASN A 195 12.77 -13.84 21.22
CA ASN A 195 11.76 -14.89 21.22
C ASN A 195 10.53 -14.56 22.06
N PHE A 196 10.68 -13.74 23.11
CA PHE A 196 9.66 -13.43 24.11
C PHE A 196 9.70 -11.94 24.52
N PRO A 197 9.44 -11.00 23.60
CA PRO A 197 9.59 -9.56 23.85
C PRO A 197 8.75 -9.05 25.03
N SER A 198 7.53 -9.57 25.21
CA SER A 198 6.62 -9.15 26.29
C SER A 198 7.15 -9.43 27.71
N SER A 199 8.14 -10.33 27.86
CA SER A 199 8.71 -10.67 29.16
C SER A 199 9.77 -9.69 29.65
N PHE A 200 10.30 -8.82 28.79
CA PHE A 200 11.44 -7.96 29.10
C PHE A 200 11.07 -6.76 30.00
N SER A 201 9.85 -6.22 29.90
CA SER A 201 9.48 -4.96 30.54
C SER A 201 9.71 -4.94 32.06
N SER A 202 9.51 -6.07 32.74
CA SER A 202 9.74 -6.19 34.19
C SER A 202 11.22 -6.19 34.61
N TYR A 203 12.15 -6.44 33.68
CA TYR A 203 13.58 -6.55 33.94
C TYR A 203 14.40 -5.44 33.30
N ALA A 204 13.76 -4.55 32.53
CA ALA A 204 14.43 -3.56 31.72
C ALA A 204 15.38 -2.67 32.53
N GLU A 205 14.93 -2.13 33.66
CA GLU A 205 15.76 -1.26 34.51
C GLU A 205 17.05 -1.96 34.96
N GLN A 206 16.94 -3.21 35.43
CA GLN A 206 18.11 -3.99 35.85
C GLN A 206 19.00 -4.38 34.67
N ALA A 207 18.41 -4.74 33.52
CA ALA A 207 19.17 -5.05 32.31
C ALA A 207 19.97 -3.85 31.82
N PHE A 208 19.36 -2.65 31.75
CA PHE A 208 20.05 -1.42 31.35
C PHE A 208 21.13 -0.99 32.35
N ASN A 209 20.93 -1.19 33.67
CA ASN A 209 21.99 -1.02 34.66
C ASN A 209 23.20 -1.90 34.36
N ASN A 210 22.97 -3.16 33.99
CA ASN A 210 24.04 -4.10 33.65
C ASN A 210 24.72 -3.71 32.33
N PHE A 211 23.98 -3.24 31.33
CA PHE A 211 24.55 -2.70 30.08
C PHE A 211 25.46 -1.50 30.35
N VAL A 212 25.04 -0.55 31.20
CA VAL A 212 25.87 0.59 31.62
C VAL A 212 27.17 0.10 32.25
N ALA A 213 27.09 -0.87 33.18
CA ALA A 213 28.25 -1.39 33.89
C ALA A 213 29.27 -2.09 32.97
N VAL A 214 28.79 -2.91 32.02
CA VAL A 214 29.68 -3.59 31.06
C VAL A 214 30.27 -2.64 30.03
N LEU A 215 29.48 -1.72 29.47
CA LEU A 215 29.96 -0.81 28.43
C LEU A 215 30.90 0.28 28.98
N SER A 216 30.81 0.58 30.28
CA SER A 216 31.76 1.47 30.96
C SER A 216 33.15 0.84 31.18
N ASN A 217 33.31 -0.46 30.91
CA ASN A 217 34.58 -1.15 31.09
C ASN A 217 35.48 -0.97 29.86
N ASP A 218 36.50 -0.12 29.99
CA ASP A 218 37.43 0.23 28.91
C ASP A 218 38.09 -0.99 28.22
N ARG A 219 38.27 -2.10 28.95
CA ARG A 219 38.87 -3.32 28.39
C ARG A 219 38.03 -3.96 27.30
N ILE A 220 36.70 -3.86 27.40
CA ILE A 220 35.76 -4.40 26.41
C ILE A 220 35.73 -3.49 25.17
N ASN A 221 35.84 -2.18 25.36
CA ASN A 221 35.89 -1.20 24.28
C ASN A 221 37.20 -1.28 23.46
N LEU A 222 38.33 -1.64 24.10
CA LEU A 222 39.66 -1.57 23.49
C LEU A 222 40.21 -2.90 22.92
N HIS A 223 39.83 -4.08 23.45
CA HIS A 223 40.56 -5.33 23.15
C HIS A 223 39.74 -6.47 22.53
N ASP A 224 38.39 -6.44 22.55
CA ASP A 224 37.57 -7.57 22.08
C ASP A 224 36.29 -7.13 21.31
N ARG A 225 36.50 -6.66 20.07
CA ARG A 225 35.46 -6.02 19.23
C ARG A 225 34.27 -6.91 18.87
N ASN A 226 34.52 -8.19 18.59
CA ASN A 226 33.45 -9.16 18.31
C ASN A 226 32.52 -9.32 19.53
N LYS A 227 33.10 -9.30 20.73
CA LYS A 227 32.32 -9.36 21.97
C LYS A 227 31.58 -8.05 22.23
N LEU A 228 32.20 -6.90 22.01
CA LEU A 228 31.52 -5.60 22.06
C LEU A 228 30.31 -5.54 21.13
N ASN A 229 30.47 -5.97 19.87
CA ASN A 229 29.37 -5.99 18.90
C ASN A 229 28.20 -6.87 19.38
N SER A 230 28.47 -8.02 20.00
CA SER A 230 27.42 -8.87 20.57
C SER A 230 26.63 -8.19 21.71
N VAL A 231 27.31 -7.38 22.53
CA VAL A 231 26.65 -6.61 23.60
C VAL A 231 25.83 -5.47 23.01
N LEU A 232 26.37 -4.75 22.02
CA LEU A 232 25.66 -3.66 21.34
C LEU A 232 24.45 -4.15 20.55
N SER A 233 24.54 -5.31 19.90
CA SER A 233 23.41 -5.99 19.25
C SER A 233 22.28 -6.28 20.24
N GLY A 234 22.63 -6.91 21.38
CA GLY A 234 21.69 -7.15 22.46
C GLY A 234 21.07 -5.88 23.03
N LEU A 235 21.87 -4.80 23.18
CA LEU A 235 21.37 -3.49 23.61
C LEU A 235 20.39 -2.91 22.58
N GLY A 236 20.73 -2.94 21.30
CA GLY A 236 19.89 -2.44 20.21
C GLY A 236 18.53 -3.12 20.16
N HIS A 237 18.47 -4.44 20.35
CA HIS A 237 17.19 -5.17 20.44
C HIS A 237 16.37 -4.77 21.67
N CYS A 238 17.01 -4.58 22.83
CA CYS A 238 16.33 -4.09 24.04
C CYS A 238 15.77 -2.67 23.83
N LEU A 239 16.54 -1.76 23.23
CA LEU A 239 16.13 -0.39 22.94
C LEU A 239 14.98 -0.34 21.92
N SER A 240 15.04 -1.14 20.85
CA SER A 240 13.97 -1.22 19.85
C SER A 240 12.64 -1.68 20.47
N LEU A 241 12.70 -2.60 21.44
CA LEU A 241 11.51 -3.04 22.16
C LEU A 241 10.91 -1.90 23.01
N VAL A 242 11.75 -1.13 23.70
CA VAL A 242 11.32 0.07 24.47
C VAL A 242 10.68 1.10 23.54
N ALA A 243 11.31 1.40 22.39
CA ALA A 243 10.75 2.34 21.40
C ALA A 243 9.37 1.89 20.90
N LYS A 244 9.21 0.62 20.52
CA LYS A 244 7.91 0.05 20.05
C LYS A 244 6.82 0.13 21.11
N THR A 245 7.14 -0.13 22.38
CA THR A 245 6.15 -0.02 23.45
C THR A 245 5.69 1.41 23.68
N ILE A 246 6.60 2.37 23.55
CA ILE A 246 6.27 3.79 23.68
C ILE A 246 5.36 4.24 22.51
N GLU A 247 5.63 3.79 21.29
CA GLU A 247 4.79 4.08 20.11
C GLU A 247 3.38 3.46 20.20
N ASN A 248 3.28 2.22 20.70
CA ASN A 248 1.99 1.52 20.85
C ASN A 248 1.08 2.15 21.92
N ASP A 249 1.64 2.63 23.02
CA ASP A 249 0.89 3.35 24.06
C ASP A 249 0.21 4.60 23.46
N ASP A 250 0.87 5.30 22.53
CA ASP A 250 0.36 6.49 21.86
C ASP A 250 -0.80 6.20 20.89
N ILE A 251 -0.74 5.10 20.12
CA ILE A 251 -1.81 4.67 19.21
C ILE A 251 -3.07 4.31 20.00
N SER A 252 -2.90 3.60 21.12
CA SER A 252 -4.01 3.22 21.99
C SER A 252 -4.67 4.45 22.61
N ASN A 253 -3.88 5.44 23.07
CA ASN A 253 -4.38 6.70 23.62
C ASN A 253 -5.10 7.54 22.56
N ARG A 254 -4.62 7.59 21.30
CA ARG A 254 -5.32 8.32 20.22
C ARG A 254 -6.65 7.67 19.83
N GLN A 255 -6.73 6.34 19.78
CA GLN A 255 -8.00 5.63 19.51
C GLN A 255 -9.03 5.81 20.61
N VAL A 256 -8.61 5.94 21.87
CA VAL A 256 -9.52 6.22 23.00
C VAL A 256 -10.09 7.64 22.94
N HIS A 257 -9.38 8.59 22.31
CA HIS A 257 -9.85 9.96 22.14
C HIS A 257 -10.86 10.16 20.98
N ASP A 258 -11.00 9.19 20.07
CA ASP A 258 -11.89 9.28 18.89
C ASP A 258 -13.26 8.57 19.08
N LEU A 259 -13.52 8.01 20.27
CA LEU A 259 -14.80 7.39 20.60
C LEU A 259 -15.68 8.36 21.40
N SER A 260 -16.91 8.56 20.93
CA SER A 260 -17.87 9.46 21.58
C SER A 260 -18.15 9.01 23.02
N ALA A 261 -18.23 9.97 23.95
CA ALA A 261 -18.44 9.79 25.39
C ALA A 261 -19.68 8.95 25.80
N ARG A 262 -20.49 8.48 24.84
CA ARG A 262 -21.69 7.68 25.05
C ARG A 262 -21.45 6.17 25.05
N GLU A 263 -20.29 5.70 24.55
CA GLU A 263 -19.94 4.26 24.51
C GLU A 263 -19.07 3.82 25.69
N LEU A 264 -18.57 4.77 26.49
CA LEU A 264 -17.68 4.53 27.64
C LEU A 264 -18.36 3.81 28.83
N TRP A 265 -19.69 3.72 28.84
CA TRP A 265 -20.47 3.15 29.96
C TRP A 265 -20.86 1.67 29.79
N LYS A 266 -20.38 0.97 28.74
CA LYS A 266 -20.78 -0.43 28.47
C LYS A 266 -19.65 -1.48 28.46
N CYS A 267 -18.40 -1.12 28.68
CA CYS A 267 -17.26 -2.06 28.66
C CYS A 267 -16.46 -2.09 29.96
N THR A 268 -17.13 -2.17 31.12
CA THR A 268 -16.47 -2.47 32.40
C THR A 268 -17.08 -3.71 33.05
N THR A 269 -16.89 -4.85 32.42
CA THR A 269 -16.93 -6.18 33.06
C THR A 269 -16.04 -7.11 32.26
N ASP A 270 -14.72 -6.98 32.46
CA ASP A 270 -13.72 -8.03 32.20
C ASP A 270 -12.42 -7.57 32.91
N GLU A 271 -12.15 -8.10 34.10
CA GLU A 271 -11.03 -7.70 34.97
C GLU A 271 -9.64 -8.23 34.53
N ASP A 272 -9.46 -8.80 33.33
CA ASP A 272 -8.22 -9.52 32.99
C ASP A 272 -7.24 -8.81 32.02
N ASN A 273 -7.47 -7.54 31.64
CA ASN A 273 -6.55 -6.80 30.74
C ASN A 273 -5.52 -5.90 31.45
N SER A 274 -5.24 -6.09 32.74
CA SER A 274 -4.24 -5.31 33.49
C SER A 274 -2.77 -5.72 33.25
N LEU A 275 -2.48 -6.46 32.18
CA LEU A 275 -1.16 -7.06 31.94
C LEU A 275 -0.23 -6.22 31.04
N GLY A 276 0.02 -4.98 31.45
CA GLY A 276 1.02 -4.12 30.84
C GLY A 276 1.58 -3.16 31.86
N ARG A 277 2.47 -3.63 32.76
CA ARG A 277 3.27 -2.68 33.53
C ARG A 277 4.16 -1.93 32.54
N ALA A 278 3.74 -0.72 32.17
CA ALA A 278 4.58 0.24 31.48
C ALA A 278 5.90 0.36 32.27
N PHE A 279 7.01 0.45 31.54
CA PHE A 279 8.33 0.62 32.13
C PHE A 279 8.33 1.76 33.15
N ALA A 280 9.17 1.67 34.18
CA ALA A 280 9.45 2.80 35.07
C ALA A 280 10.25 3.88 34.33
N MET A 281 9.57 4.64 33.47
CA MET A 281 10.16 5.56 32.50
C MET A 281 11.14 6.60 33.09
N PRO A 282 10.88 7.24 34.24
CA PRO A 282 11.82 8.22 34.80
C PRO A 282 13.19 7.61 35.14
N ASN A 283 13.22 6.42 35.75
CA ASN A 283 14.46 5.72 36.08
C ASN A 283 15.17 5.22 34.82
N LEU A 284 14.39 4.76 33.83
CA LEU A 284 14.93 4.32 32.56
C LEU A 284 15.61 5.45 31.78
N LEU A 285 15.00 6.64 31.72
CA LEU A 285 15.54 7.81 31.02
C LEU A 285 16.90 8.24 31.56
N LEU A 286 17.08 8.23 32.89
CA LEU A 286 18.37 8.49 33.55
C LEU A 286 19.46 7.51 33.09
N LYS A 287 19.09 6.23 32.91
CA LYS A 287 20.02 5.20 32.45
C LYS A 287 20.35 5.33 30.97
N LEU A 288 19.34 5.61 30.14
CA LEU A 288 19.57 5.88 28.72
C LEU A 288 20.49 7.07 28.51
N GLN A 289 20.37 8.11 29.32
CA GLN A 289 21.27 9.26 29.29
C GLN A 289 22.73 8.88 29.62
N SER A 290 22.94 8.06 30.65
CA SER A 290 24.30 7.55 30.96
C SER A 290 24.87 6.71 29.81
N LEU A 291 24.01 5.96 29.10
CA LEU A 291 24.41 5.19 27.92
C LEU A 291 24.79 6.10 26.74
N VAL A 292 24.16 7.26 26.56
CA VAL A 292 24.54 8.22 25.50
C VAL A 292 26.01 8.63 25.64
N GLN A 293 26.44 9.01 26.84
CA GLN A 293 27.83 9.37 27.10
C GLN A 293 28.79 8.21 26.80
N ILE A 294 28.47 7.01 27.28
CA ILE A 294 29.31 5.82 27.09
C ILE A 294 29.43 5.45 25.60
N LEU A 295 28.30 5.46 24.88
CA LEU A 295 28.26 5.14 23.47
C LEU A 295 29.01 6.18 22.62
N ILE A 296 28.90 7.47 22.94
CA ILE A 296 29.65 8.52 22.23
C ILE A 296 31.16 8.35 22.44
N ASN A 297 31.61 8.06 23.66
CA ASN A 297 33.03 7.77 23.92
C ASN A 297 33.49 6.52 23.16
N SER A 298 32.65 5.47 23.11
CA SER A 298 32.94 4.26 22.32
C SER A 298 33.02 4.57 20.82
N VAL A 299 32.14 5.43 20.30
CA VAL A 299 32.15 5.90 18.91
C VAL A 299 33.42 6.68 18.61
N GLU A 300 33.81 7.62 19.48
CA GLU A 300 35.01 8.45 19.33
C GLU A 300 36.31 7.62 19.32
N VAL A 301 36.45 6.68 20.26
CA VAL A 301 37.58 5.74 20.31
C VAL A 301 37.62 4.89 19.04
N SER A 302 36.47 4.37 18.61
CA SER A 302 36.38 3.52 17.41
C SER A 302 36.66 4.30 16.13
N ALA A 303 36.19 5.54 16.03
CA ALA A 303 36.46 6.42 14.91
C ALA A 303 37.95 6.78 14.82
N SER A 304 38.55 7.19 15.94
CA SER A 304 39.97 7.58 16.02
C SER A 304 40.90 6.42 15.65
N GLU A 305 40.60 5.21 16.13
CA GLU A 305 41.36 4.00 15.80
C GLU A 305 41.22 3.60 14.33
N LEU A 306 40.01 3.65 13.78
CA LEU A 306 39.74 3.37 12.37
C LEU A 306 40.42 4.41 11.46
N CYS A 307 40.55 5.65 11.93
CA CYS A 307 41.32 6.70 11.28
C CYS A 307 42.84 6.57 11.48
N ALA A 308 43.32 5.88 12.52
CA ALA A 308 44.76 5.64 12.70
C ALA A 308 45.28 4.45 11.88
N LYS A 309 44.44 3.44 11.59
CA LYS A 309 44.84 2.23 10.85
C LYS A 309 44.76 2.39 9.33
N SER A 310 45.67 1.73 8.60
CA SER A 310 45.71 1.70 7.12
C SER A 310 44.78 0.66 6.48
N ALA A 311 44.37 -0.36 7.24
CA ALA A 311 43.41 -1.38 6.83
C ALA A 311 42.19 -1.38 7.75
N ILE A 312 41.00 -1.35 7.16
CA ILE A 312 39.72 -1.34 7.86
C ILE A 312 39.39 -2.76 8.33
N ASP A 313 39.25 -2.94 9.64
CA ASP A 313 38.75 -4.17 10.25
C ASP A 313 37.21 -4.18 10.24
N ALA A 314 36.62 -5.21 9.63
CA ALA A 314 35.16 -5.36 9.51
C ALA A 314 34.47 -5.38 10.88
N SER A 315 35.10 -6.00 11.89
CA SER A 315 34.52 -6.09 13.24
C SER A 315 34.44 -4.73 13.94
N SER A 316 35.40 -3.84 13.66
CA SER A 316 35.43 -2.47 14.16
C SER A 316 34.38 -1.59 13.50
N CYS A 317 34.14 -1.77 12.18
CA CYS A 317 33.05 -1.07 11.48
C CYS A 317 31.66 -1.50 11.94
N GLU A 318 31.44 -2.81 12.15
CA GLU A 318 30.17 -3.33 12.67
C GLU A 318 29.89 -2.80 14.08
N ALA A 319 30.89 -2.83 14.97
CA ALA A 319 30.74 -2.30 16.33
C ALA A 319 30.41 -0.79 16.33
N LEU A 320 31.07 0.01 15.47
CA LEU A 320 30.79 1.43 15.31
C LEU A 320 29.35 1.67 14.81
N LEU A 321 28.90 0.90 13.82
CA LEU A 321 27.54 1.01 13.27
C LEU A 321 26.49 0.61 14.33
N SER A 322 26.71 -0.47 15.08
CA SER A 322 25.84 -0.91 16.16
C SER A 322 25.74 0.14 17.27
N ALA A 323 26.86 0.80 17.61
CA ALA A 323 26.86 1.89 18.59
C ALA A 323 26.07 3.11 18.11
N LEU A 324 26.26 3.53 16.85
CA LEU A 324 25.49 4.62 16.25
C LEU A 324 23.99 4.29 16.17
N HIS A 325 23.63 3.05 15.84
CA HIS A 325 22.23 2.60 15.84
C HIS A 325 21.60 2.64 17.25
N CYS A 326 22.34 2.22 18.28
CA CYS A 326 21.88 2.34 19.66
C CYS A 326 21.67 3.81 20.05
N LEU A 327 22.59 4.70 19.67
CA LEU A 327 22.44 6.14 19.89
C LEU A 327 21.20 6.71 19.19
N ASP A 328 21.00 6.43 17.91
CA ASP A 328 19.82 6.85 17.15
C ASP A 328 18.52 6.41 17.84
N THR A 329 18.45 5.13 18.24
CA THR A 329 17.26 4.59 18.91
C THR A 329 16.99 5.30 20.25
N ILE A 330 18.04 5.58 21.03
CA ILE A 330 17.92 6.33 22.30
C ILE A 330 17.44 7.76 22.03
N CYS A 331 17.99 8.44 21.03
CA CYS A 331 17.57 9.79 20.64
C CYS A 331 16.09 9.84 20.22
N ARG A 332 15.62 8.86 19.44
CA ARG A 332 14.20 8.75 19.06
C ARG A 332 13.28 8.54 20.27
N ILE A 333 13.69 7.71 21.23
CA ILE A 333 12.97 7.53 22.50
C ILE A 333 12.85 8.87 23.25
N PHE A 334 13.93 9.65 23.35
CA PHE A 334 13.90 10.95 24.01
C PHE A 334 12.99 11.96 23.29
N VAL A 335 13.07 12.04 21.96
CA VAL A 335 12.21 12.94 21.16
C VAL A 335 10.74 12.57 21.35
N HIS A 336 10.40 11.28 21.39
CA HIS A 336 9.03 10.82 21.61
C HIS A 336 8.51 11.20 23.00
N GLU A 337 9.30 11.00 24.06
CA GLU A 337 8.85 11.33 25.42
C GLU A 337 8.60 12.83 25.62
N VAL A 338 9.34 13.70 24.94
CA VAL A 338 9.11 15.15 25.00
C VAL A 338 7.89 15.59 24.18
N LYS A 339 7.56 14.90 23.09
CA LYS A 339 6.38 15.19 22.25
C LYS A 339 5.05 14.78 22.90
N LYS A 340 5.05 13.99 23.98
CA LYS A 340 3.82 13.61 24.68
C LYS A 340 3.10 14.85 25.25
N PRO A 341 1.81 15.07 24.95
CA PRO A 341 1.05 16.16 25.56
C PRO A 341 0.98 15.90 27.07
N GLN A 342 1.61 16.76 27.87
CA GLN A 342 1.64 16.59 29.31
C GLN A 342 0.22 16.69 29.88
N LEU A 343 -0.43 15.54 30.15
CA LEU A 343 -1.45 15.48 31.19
C LEU A 343 -0.76 15.89 32.49
N LYS A 344 -1.24 16.97 33.12
CA LYS A 344 -0.74 17.49 34.40
C LYS A 344 -0.74 16.40 35.47
N PHE A 345 0.35 15.65 35.59
CA PHE A 345 0.67 14.92 36.80
C PHE A 345 1.58 15.80 37.64
N SER A 346 1.10 16.13 38.83
CA SER A 346 1.78 16.87 39.87
C SER A 346 2.95 16.05 40.42
N ILE A 347 4.06 16.05 39.70
CA ILE A 347 5.39 15.73 40.23
C ILE A 347 6.14 17.06 40.35
N SER A 348 6.73 17.29 41.52
CA SER A 348 7.39 18.54 41.94
C SER A 348 8.27 19.15 40.85
N LYS A 349 7.99 20.43 40.55
CA LYS A 349 8.58 21.30 39.51
C LYS A 349 10.09 21.61 39.63
N THR A 350 10.91 20.77 40.25
CA THR A 350 12.31 21.15 40.56
C THR A 350 13.42 20.18 40.14
N GLN A 351 13.16 19.04 39.48
CA GLN A 351 14.28 18.15 39.06
C GLN A 351 14.20 17.52 37.65
N PHE A 352 13.03 17.41 37.02
CA PHE A 352 12.89 16.66 35.76
C PHE A 352 12.00 17.38 34.74
N GLY A 353 12.53 18.42 34.10
CA GLY A 353 11.90 19.07 32.94
C GLY A 353 12.59 18.67 31.61
N PRO A 354 11.95 18.91 30.44
CA PRO A 354 12.55 18.71 29.12
C PRO A 354 13.91 19.41 28.98
N ASP A 355 14.06 20.58 29.62
CA ASP A 355 15.28 21.39 29.61
C ASP A 355 16.50 20.71 30.26
N TRP A 356 16.30 19.86 31.28
CA TRP A 356 17.40 19.16 31.94
C TRP A 356 17.99 18.05 31.07
N LEU A 357 17.10 17.25 30.45
CA LEU A 357 17.47 16.23 29.47
C LEU A 357 18.15 16.87 28.25
N ARG A 358 17.61 17.99 27.75
CA ARG A 358 18.20 18.77 26.67
C ARG A 358 19.62 19.21 27.01
N ASN A 359 19.83 19.94 28.12
CA ASN A 359 21.14 20.47 28.49
C ASN A 359 22.20 19.38 28.71
N SER A 360 21.80 18.23 29.25
CA SER A 360 22.74 17.14 29.44
C SER A 360 23.09 16.41 28.13
N LEU A 361 22.12 16.14 27.25
CA LEU A 361 22.41 15.49 25.96
C LEU A 361 23.25 16.37 25.05
N LEU A 362 23.01 17.69 25.07
CA LEU A 362 23.70 18.68 24.24
C LEU A 362 25.23 18.69 24.42
N VAL A 363 25.73 18.54 25.66
CA VAL A 363 27.17 18.50 25.93
C VAL A 363 27.84 17.32 25.22
N HIS A 364 27.19 16.16 25.26
CA HIS A 364 27.72 14.93 24.69
C HIS A 364 27.67 14.93 23.16
N LEU A 365 26.61 15.50 22.57
CA LEU A 365 26.43 15.58 21.12
C LEU A 365 27.51 16.43 20.44
N LYS A 366 28.11 17.42 21.13
CA LYS A 366 29.26 18.17 20.60
C LYS A 366 30.47 17.30 20.31
N ASN A 367 30.72 16.28 21.12
CA ASN A 367 31.81 15.33 20.88
C ASN A 367 31.52 14.46 19.65
N LEU A 368 30.27 14.01 19.49
CA LEU A 368 29.83 13.27 18.30
C LEU A 368 29.96 14.12 17.02
N TRP A 369 29.69 15.42 17.09
CA TRP A 369 29.88 16.33 15.95
C TRP A 369 31.36 16.41 15.53
N GLY A 370 32.30 16.43 16.48
CA GLY A 370 33.74 16.40 16.19
C GLY A 370 34.20 15.15 15.43
N VAL A 371 33.54 14.01 15.65
CA VAL A 371 33.85 12.73 14.98
C VAL A 371 33.61 12.80 13.47
N LYS A 372 32.67 13.62 13.00
CA LYS A 372 32.42 13.84 11.57
C LYS A 372 33.68 14.31 10.82
N CYS A 373 34.45 15.22 11.41
CA CYS A 373 35.67 15.76 10.81
C CYS A 373 36.69 14.65 10.52
N LEU A 374 36.79 13.66 11.42
CA LEU A 374 37.69 12.51 11.25
C LEU A 374 37.34 11.66 10.02
N PHE A 375 36.06 11.59 9.65
CA PHE A 375 35.59 10.83 8.50
C PHE A 375 35.53 11.64 7.21
N HIS A 376 35.41 12.96 7.30
CA HIS A 376 35.32 13.85 6.14
C HIS A 376 36.67 14.02 5.42
N GLU A 377 37.79 14.03 6.16
CA GLU A 377 39.14 14.26 5.59
C GLU A 377 39.71 13.08 4.79
N LYS A 378 39.25 11.84 5.03
CA LYS A 378 39.87 10.63 4.45
C LYS A 378 39.33 10.20 3.09
N GLY A 379 38.24 10.78 2.59
CA GLY A 379 37.74 10.55 1.23
C GLY A 379 37.17 9.15 0.91
N ASP A 380 37.45 8.10 1.69
CA ASP A 380 37.06 6.71 1.40
C ASP A 380 35.54 6.47 1.56
N ASP A 381 34.97 5.71 0.62
CA ASP A 381 33.54 5.38 0.49
C ASP A 381 32.99 4.64 1.73
N LYS A 382 33.85 3.92 2.45
CA LYS A 382 33.46 3.15 3.64
C LYS A 382 33.13 4.02 4.86
N PHE A 383 33.70 5.22 4.96
CA PHE A 383 33.39 6.15 6.06
C PHE A 383 32.13 6.97 5.81
N PHE A 384 31.65 6.99 4.57
CA PHE A 384 30.47 7.75 4.18
C PHE A 384 29.20 7.29 4.93
N ILE A 385 29.03 5.98 5.15
CA ILE A 385 27.89 5.41 5.87
C ILE A 385 27.82 5.93 7.31
N PHE A 386 28.97 6.11 7.98
CA PHE A 386 29.00 6.65 9.34
C PHE A 386 28.57 8.11 9.36
N ASN A 387 29.01 8.91 8.38
CA ASN A 387 28.57 10.29 8.26
C ASN A 387 27.05 10.41 7.97
N LEU A 388 26.48 9.51 7.18
CA LEU A 388 25.02 9.44 6.98
C LEU A 388 24.29 9.13 8.29
N LYS A 389 24.77 8.15 9.07
CA LYS A 389 24.16 7.81 10.37
C LYS A 389 24.31 8.91 11.41
N ILE A 390 25.44 9.61 11.42
CA ILE A 390 25.61 10.80 12.26
C ILE A 390 24.61 11.89 11.83
N ALA A 391 24.51 12.18 10.53
CA ALA A 391 23.54 13.16 10.02
C ALA A 391 22.10 12.80 10.41
N GLU A 392 21.71 11.53 10.30
CA GLU A 392 20.38 11.05 10.70
C GLU A 392 20.08 11.30 12.18
N ILE A 393 21.04 11.02 13.09
CA ILE A 393 20.90 11.29 14.53
C ILE A 393 20.68 12.79 14.77
N PHE A 394 21.48 13.64 14.14
CA PHE A 394 21.35 15.10 14.28
C PHE A 394 20.04 15.62 13.66
N LEU A 395 19.57 15.07 12.54
CA LEU A 395 18.28 15.39 11.95
C LEU A 395 17.11 15.02 12.88
N CYS A 396 17.18 13.85 13.53
CA CYS A 396 16.19 13.46 14.53
C CYS A 396 16.11 14.46 15.71
N LEU A 397 17.24 15.09 16.03
CA LEU A 397 17.36 16.06 17.11
C LEU A 397 17.17 17.52 16.65
N SER A 398 16.93 17.77 15.37
CA SER A 398 16.84 19.13 14.80
C SER A 398 15.83 20.03 15.52
N ALA A 399 14.70 19.47 15.95
CA ALA A 399 13.68 20.18 16.74
C ALA A 399 14.15 20.63 18.15
N TRP A 400 15.29 20.13 18.64
CA TRP A 400 15.87 20.42 19.96
C TRP A 400 17.16 21.25 19.89
N ILE A 401 17.73 21.43 18.69
CA ILE A 401 19.00 22.14 18.50
C ILE A 401 18.68 23.62 18.34
N ASP A 402 18.87 24.41 19.39
CA ASP A 402 18.83 25.87 19.31
C ASP A 402 20.05 26.38 18.51
N SER A 403 19.88 27.51 17.80
CA SER A 403 20.91 28.20 17.00
C SER A 403 22.16 28.64 17.80
N THR A 404 22.13 28.48 19.12
CA THR A 404 23.21 28.80 20.05
C THR A 404 24.25 27.68 20.20
N MET A 405 23.96 26.44 19.77
CA MET A 405 24.84 25.27 19.97
C MET A 405 25.65 24.87 18.73
N PHE A 406 25.06 25.00 17.54
CA PHE A 406 25.67 24.68 16.25
C PHE A 406 25.15 25.65 15.18
N PRO A 407 26.00 26.20 14.30
CA PRO A 407 25.52 26.97 13.16
C PRO A 407 24.71 26.04 12.26
N ALA A 408 23.40 26.29 12.15
CA ALA A 408 22.52 25.54 11.24
C ALA A 408 23.07 25.54 9.79
N GLU A 409 23.83 26.58 9.44
CA GLU A 409 24.59 26.70 8.20
C GLU A 409 25.65 25.60 8.00
N GLU A 410 26.50 25.33 9.00
CA GLU A 410 27.49 24.24 8.93
C GLU A 410 26.83 22.86 8.79
N PHE A 411 25.66 22.69 9.40
CA PHE A 411 24.88 21.47 9.29
C PHE A 411 24.27 21.31 7.90
N CYS A 412 23.69 22.36 7.33
CA CYS A 412 23.16 22.35 5.97
C CYS A 412 24.27 22.06 4.94
N HIS A 413 25.43 22.71 5.06
CA HIS A 413 26.59 22.42 4.20
C HIS A 413 27.06 20.97 4.29
N PHE A 414 27.02 20.38 5.48
CA PHE A 414 27.34 18.97 5.66
C PHE A 414 26.35 18.05 4.95
N VAL A 415 25.06 18.28 5.15
CA VAL A 415 24.04 17.48 4.48
C VAL A 415 24.15 17.63 2.96
N SER A 416 24.40 18.84 2.45
CA SER A 416 24.68 19.09 1.02
C SER A 416 25.90 18.31 0.53
N SER A 417 27.00 18.27 1.29
CA SER A 417 28.19 17.51 0.89
C SER A 417 27.93 16.00 0.85
N LEU A 418 27.04 15.50 1.71
CA LEU A 418 26.58 14.11 1.67
C LEU A 418 25.78 13.80 0.41
N PHE A 419 24.85 14.68 0.01
CA PHE A 419 24.11 14.53 -1.25
C PHE A 419 25.03 14.60 -2.48
N ALA A 420 26.00 15.50 -2.49
CA ALA A 420 26.98 15.61 -3.58
C ALA A 420 27.81 14.31 -3.72
N LYS A 421 28.26 13.73 -2.60
CA LYS A 421 29.02 12.48 -2.59
C LYS A 421 28.16 11.25 -2.90
N ALA A 422 26.87 11.25 -2.55
CA ALA A 422 25.96 10.17 -2.90
C ALA A 422 25.89 9.87 -4.41
N LYS A 423 26.12 10.89 -5.26
CA LYS A 423 26.11 10.78 -6.72
C LYS A 423 27.26 9.95 -7.30
N THR A 424 28.41 9.89 -6.61
CA THR A 424 29.62 9.21 -7.12
C THR A 424 29.70 7.74 -6.71
N LEU A 425 28.88 7.31 -5.77
CA LEU A 425 28.91 5.97 -5.16
C LEU A 425 28.20 4.91 -6.02
N ARG A 426 28.80 3.72 -6.12
CA ARG A 426 28.30 2.61 -6.98
C ARG A 426 27.30 1.67 -6.29
N ASN A 427 27.25 1.63 -4.95
CA ASN A 427 26.49 0.61 -4.22
C ASN A 427 25.07 1.08 -3.87
N LYS A 428 24.08 0.72 -4.70
CA LYS A 428 22.72 1.27 -4.64
C LYS A 428 21.92 0.86 -3.41
N ASP A 429 21.89 -0.42 -3.04
CA ASP A 429 20.98 -0.92 -1.99
C ASP A 429 21.31 -0.36 -0.59
N LEU A 430 22.59 -0.21 -0.27
CA LEU A 430 23.01 0.39 1.00
C LEU A 430 22.69 1.89 1.03
N MET A 431 22.89 2.59 -0.10
CA MET A 431 22.59 4.02 -0.21
C MET A 431 21.09 4.30 -0.02
N GLU A 432 20.22 3.46 -0.60
CA GLU A 432 18.77 3.57 -0.41
C GLU A 432 18.38 3.49 1.08
N MET A 433 19.01 2.58 1.82
CA MET A 433 18.71 2.35 3.25
C MET A 433 19.07 3.57 4.13
N TYR A 434 20.21 4.22 3.86
CA TYR A 434 20.71 5.29 4.72
C TYR A 434 20.31 6.70 4.27
N LEU A 435 20.02 6.92 2.98
CA LEU A 435 19.57 8.23 2.50
C LEU A 435 18.08 8.48 2.69
N SER A 436 17.25 7.42 2.69
CA SER A 436 15.79 7.58 2.83
C SER A 436 15.40 8.38 4.09
N PRO A 437 15.95 8.10 5.30
CA PRO A 437 15.61 8.88 6.49
C PRO A 437 16.08 10.34 6.41
N ILE A 438 17.21 10.59 5.76
CA ILE A 438 17.76 11.94 5.58
C ILE A 438 16.82 12.74 4.69
N ILE A 439 16.43 12.20 3.54
CA ILE A 439 15.51 12.84 2.57
C ILE A 439 14.19 13.22 3.25
N THR A 440 13.61 12.34 4.07
CA THR A 440 12.34 12.61 4.76
C THR A 440 12.42 13.74 5.79
N CYS A 441 13.62 14.06 6.29
CA CYS A 441 13.82 15.14 7.26
C CYS A 441 14.23 16.49 6.61
N ILE A 442 14.43 16.52 5.29
CA ILE A 442 14.83 17.75 4.58
C ILE A 442 13.78 18.88 4.68
N PRO A 443 12.46 18.62 4.56
CA PRO A 443 11.46 19.68 4.70
C PRO A 443 11.53 20.38 6.07
N ASP A 444 11.64 19.60 7.16
CA ASP A 444 11.76 20.13 8.52
C ASP A 444 13.07 20.90 8.70
N LEU A 445 14.17 20.46 8.08
CA LEU A 445 15.44 21.17 8.13
C LEU A 445 15.35 22.52 7.42
N ILE A 446 14.77 22.58 6.22
CA ILE A 446 14.60 23.82 5.45
C ILE A 446 13.67 24.80 6.19
N PHE A 447 12.63 24.29 6.86
CA PHE A 447 11.73 25.11 7.65
C PHE A 447 12.45 25.82 8.82
N ASN A 448 13.43 25.15 9.45
CA ASN A 448 14.14 25.68 10.63
C ASN A 448 15.49 26.37 10.30
N ALA A 449 16.00 26.25 9.08
CA ALA A 449 17.32 26.77 8.69
C ALA A 449 17.31 28.29 8.41
N PRO A 450 18.43 29.01 8.62
CA PRO A 450 18.60 30.40 8.18
C PRO A 450 18.70 30.50 6.65
N ASP A 451 18.21 31.61 6.07
CA ASP A 451 17.99 31.76 4.62
C ASP A 451 19.23 31.55 3.76
N ASP A 452 20.41 32.02 4.19
CA ASP A 452 21.67 31.89 3.46
C ASP A 452 22.09 30.43 3.23
N SER A 453 21.72 29.53 4.16
CA SER A 453 22.07 28.11 4.10
C SER A 453 21.09 27.24 3.31
N LYS A 454 19.87 27.75 3.04
CA LYS A 454 18.82 27.03 2.32
C LYS A 454 19.21 26.80 0.86
N GLY A 455 19.88 27.77 0.23
CA GLY A 455 20.24 27.72 -1.19
C GLY A 455 21.08 26.49 -1.54
N HIS A 456 22.17 26.24 -0.80
CA HIS A 456 23.07 25.11 -1.03
C HIS A 456 22.43 23.75 -0.76
N LEU A 457 21.51 23.68 0.20
CA LEU A 457 20.78 22.44 0.50
C LEU A 457 19.74 22.13 -0.58
N LEU A 458 18.97 23.14 -0.99
CA LEU A 458 17.99 23.03 -2.07
C LEU A 458 18.63 22.68 -3.41
N GLU A 459 19.79 23.24 -3.73
CA GLU A 459 20.54 22.92 -4.94
C GLU A 459 20.95 21.43 -4.95
N ALA A 460 21.62 20.97 -3.89
CA ALA A 460 22.08 19.58 -3.78
C ALA A 460 20.90 18.58 -3.77
N PHE A 461 19.80 18.93 -3.09
CA PHE A 461 18.57 18.13 -3.08
C PHE A 461 17.96 18.05 -4.48
N THR A 462 17.83 19.19 -5.18
CA THR A 462 17.23 19.25 -6.52
C THR A 462 18.03 18.46 -7.54
N ASP A 463 19.35 18.58 -7.50
CA ASP A 463 20.25 17.83 -8.39
C ASP A 463 20.17 16.32 -8.17
N THR A 464 20.08 15.88 -6.92
CA THR A 464 19.94 14.45 -6.60
C THR A 464 18.55 13.91 -6.93
N PHE A 465 17.49 14.72 -6.75
CA PHE A 465 16.13 14.40 -7.17
C PHE A 465 16.04 14.22 -8.70
N ARG A 466 16.55 15.17 -9.49
CA ARG A 466 16.56 15.11 -10.97
C ARG A 466 17.35 13.90 -11.48
N GLY A 467 18.41 13.50 -10.78
CA GLY A 467 19.21 12.32 -11.09
C GLY A 467 18.60 10.99 -10.64
N CYS A 468 17.54 11.01 -9.83
CA CYS A 468 16.94 9.80 -9.26
C CYS A 468 16.15 9.02 -10.32
N LYS A 469 16.35 7.71 -10.37
CA LYS A 469 15.60 6.85 -11.30
C LYS A 469 14.25 6.46 -10.69
N VAL A 470 13.23 6.33 -11.53
CA VAL A 470 11.86 5.96 -11.11
C VAL A 470 11.74 4.56 -10.50
N ASP A 471 12.70 3.66 -10.78
CA ASP A 471 12.79 2.31 -10.22
C ASP A 471 13.59 2.25 -8.89
N CYS A 472 14.18 3.37 -8.47
CA CYS A 472 14.93 3.47 -7.21
C CYS A 472 13.97 3.64 -6.03
N LYS A 473 14.25 2.98 -4.90
CA LYS A 473 13.40 3.11 -3.69
C LYS A 473 13.37 4.52 -3.10
N LEU A 474 14.36 5.35 -3.43
CA LEU A 474 14.47 6.73 -2.96
C LEU A 474 13.47 7.69 -3.62
N ILE A 475 12.90 7.36 -4.78
CA ILE A 475 12.02 8.30 -5.50
C ILE A 475 10.76 8.65 -4.68
N LEU A 476 10.22 7.71 -3.91
CA LEU A 476 9.05 7.94 -3.06
C LEU A 476 9.37 8.91 -1.91
N PRO A 477 10.43 8.71 -1.10
CA PRO A 477 10.92 9.71 -0.15
C PRO A 477 11.14 11.08 -0.77
N TYR A 478 11.74 11.16 -1.96
CA TYR A 478 11.93 12.43 -2.65
C TYR A 478 10.60 13.12 -3.01
N LEU A 479 9.65 12.38 -3.58
CA LEU A 479 8.34 12.92 -3.94
C LEU A 479 7.53 13.36 -2.71
N ASP A 480 7.66 12.65 -1.59
CA ASP A 480 7.02 13.02 -0.32
C ASP A 480 7.64 14.32 0.23
N ALA A 481 8.97 14.41 0.27
CA ALA A 481 9.67 15.62 0.68
C ALA A 481 9.36 16.82 -0.22
N VAL A 482 9.35 16.64 -1.55
CA VAL A 482 8.94 17.67 -2.52
C VAL A 482 7.49 18.09 -2.26
N GLY A 483 6.60 17.13 -1.98
CA GLY A 483 5.20 17.41 -1.65
C GLY A 483 5.04 18.28 -0.41
N GLU A 484 5.76 17.99 0.68
CA GLU A 484 5.72 18.78 1.91
C GLU A 484 6.31 20.17 1.74
N MET A 485 7.37 20.33 0.93
CA MET A 485 8.00 21.62 0.67
C MET A 485 7.18 22.51 -0.28
N LEU A 486 6.54 21.92 -1.30
CA LEU A 486 5.64 22.67 -2.20
C LEU A 486 4.32 23.04 -1.52
N LEU A 487 3.83 22.20 -0.61
CA LEU A 487 2.49 22.29 -0.02
C LEU A 487 2.55 22.14 1.52
N PRO A 488 3.10 23.14 2.24
CA PRO A 488 3.28 23.05 3.68
C PRO A 488 1.94 22.93 4.43
N LYS A 489 1.87 21.96 5.35
CA LYS A 489 0.65 21.65 6.15
C LYS A 489 0.12 22.82 6.98
N THR A 490 0.95 23.81 7.30
CA THR A 490 0.59 24.94 8.16
C THR A 490 -0.02 26.13 7.40
N GLY A 491 -0.17 26.04 6.07
CA GLY A 491 -0.84 27.08 5.26
C GLY A 491 -0.10 28.41 5.14
N THR A 492 1.01 28.61 5.87
CA THR A 492 1.94 29.72 5.66
C THR A 492 2.74 29.44 4.40
N TRP A 493 2.22 29.93 3.29
CA TRP A 493 2.98 30.07 2.06
C TRP A 493 4.18 30.98 2.34
N PHE A 494 5.38 30.63 1.86
CA PHE A 494 6.52 31.55 1.80
C PHE A 494 6.22 32.63 0.75
N ALA A 495 5.15 33.40 0.97
CA ALA A 495 4.83 34.57 0.19
C ALA A 495 5.71 35.69 0.73
N GLU A 496 6.47 36.29 -0.19
CA GLU A 496 7.25 37.50 0.01
C GLU A 496 8.52 37.32 0.83
N ASP A 497 9.54 36.70 0.24
CA ASP A 497 10.90 37.24 0.30
C ASP A 497 11.69 36.72 -0.90
N GLY A 498 12.37 37.65 -1.61
CA GLY A 498 13.06 37.43 -2.89
C GLY A 498 14.29 36.52 -2.82
N SER A 499 14.15 35.32 -2.28
CA SER A 499 15.20 34.30 -2.20
C SER A 499 15.03 33.26 -3.32
N GLY A 500 16.12 32.71 -3.83
CA GLY A 500 16.15 31.75 -4.96
C GLY A 500 15.35 30.45 -4.80
N VAL A 501 14.54 30.30 -3.74
CA VAL A 501 13.68 29.14 -3.43
C VAL A 501 12.60 28.91 -4.50
N LEU A 502 12.03 29.99 -5.05
CA LEU A 502 11.02 29.92 -6.11
C LEU A 502 11.52 29.17 -7.36
N GLY A 503 12.80 29.37 -7.74
CA GLY A 503 13.39 28.69 -8.89
C GLY A 503 13.47 27.16 -8.74
N TYR A 504 13.62 26.67 -7.50
CA TYR A 504 13.63 25.23 -7.23
C TYR A 504 12.23 24.62 -7.27
N HIS A 505 11.20 25.36 -6.82
CA HIS A 505 9.81 24.91 -6.92
C HIS A 505 9.40 24.69 -8.38
N ASP A 506 9.69 25.65 -9.25
CA ASP A 506 9.42 25.53 -10.69
C ASP A 506 10.18 24.34 -11.30
N ALA A 507 11.45 24.16 -10.92
CA ALA A 507 12.25 23.04 -11.38
C ALA A 507 11.65 21.68 -10.96
N TRP A 508 11.12 21.55 -9.75
CA TRP A 508 10.50 20.31 -9.28
C TRP A 508 9.18 20.03 -10.00
N ILE A 509 8.33 21.04 -10.15
CA ILE A 509 7.05 20.93 -10.88
C ILE A 509 7.28 20.48 -12.32
N HIS A 510 8.30 21.04 -12.99
CA HIS A 510 8.69 20.68 -14.36
C HIS A 510 9.16 19.21 -14.49
N GLU A 511 9.76 18.61 -13.45
CA GLU A 511 10.20 17.21 -13.50
C GLU A 511 9.06 16.20 -13.29
N LEU A 512 7.95 16.59 -12.65
CA LEU A 512 6.85 15.66 -12.32
C LEU A 512 6.24 14.97 -13.55
N PRO A 513 5.89 15.66 -14.66
CA PRO A 513 5.38 15.00 -15.86
C PRO A 513 6.36 13.99 -16.46
N ARG A 514 7.66 14.26 -16.39
CA ARG A 514 8.70 13.35 -16.89
C ARG A 514 8.77 12.09 -16.02
N ILE A 515 8.75 12.24 -14.69
CA ILE A 515 8.73 11.12 -13.74
C ILE A 515 7.46 10.29 -13.95
N LEU A 516 6.32 10.96 -14.14
CA LEU A 516 5.04 10.30 -14.41
C LEU A 516 5.17 9.36 -15.61
N LEU A 517 5.54 9.88 -16.79
CA LEU A 517 5.63 9.10 -18.02
C LEU A 517 6.63 7.93 -17.93
N GLN A 518 7.73 8.09 -17.20
CA GLN A 518 8.71 7.01 -17.01
C GLN A 518 8.26 5.94 -16.00
N SER A 519 7.40 6.31 -15.05
CA SER A 519 6.94 5.43 -13.97
C SER A 519 5.82 4.47 -14.37
N ILE A 520 5.07 4.76 -15.44
CA ILE A 520 3.85 4.03 -15.81
C ILE A 520 4.09 2.52 -15.91
N ASP A 521 5.12 2.10 -16.65
CA ASP A 521 5.41 0.68 -16.85
C ASP A 521 6.31 0.09 -15.75
N LYS A 522 7.10 0.93 -15.07
CA LYS A 522 8.18 0.49 -14.17
C LYS A 522 7.79 0.45 -12.70
N ALA A 523 6.97 1.41 -12.26
CA ALA A 523 6.66 1.64 -10.86
C ALA A 523 5.25 2.25 -10.69
N PRO A 524 4.18 1.43 -10.74
CA PRO A 524 2.79 1.92 -10.64
C PRO A 524 2.47 2.69 -9.36
N SER A 525 3.14 2.35 -8.24
CA SER A 525 3.01 3.08 -6.97
C SER A 525 3.48 4.53 -7.09
N VAL A 526 4.57 4.77 -7.83
CA VAL A 526 5.12 6.11 -8.09
C VAL A 526 4.17 6.91 -8.97
N THR A 527 3.62 6.31 -10.03
CA THR A 527 2.61 6.94 -10.91
C THR A 527 1.45 7.52 -10.10
N LYS A 528 0.90 6.73 -9.16
CA LYS A 528 -0.20 7.17 -8.29
C LYS A 528 0.18 8.34 -7.39
N VAL A 529 1.40 8.33 -6.83
CA VAL A 529 1.89 9.42 -5.96
C VAL A 529 2.09 10.71 -6.75
N VAL A 530 2.69 10.64 -7.94
CA VAL A 530 2.89 11.81 -8.81
C VAL A 530 1.56 12.44 -9.24
N LEU A 531 0.58 11.62 -9.63
CA LEU A 531 -0.76 12.13 -9.98
C LEU A 531 -1.47 12.80 -8.79
N LYS A 532 -1.36 12.23 -7.58
CA LYS A 532 -1.88 12.87 -6.37
C LYS A 532 -1.19 14.20 -6.09
N LEU A 533 0.13 14.27 -6.27
CA LEU A 533 0.89 15.49 -6.07
C LEU A 533 0.49 16.57 -7.10
N LEU A 534 0.39 16.22 -8.39
CA LEU A 534 -0.10 17.14 -9.43
C LEU A 534 -1.52 17.64 -9.12
N LEU A 535 -2.42 16.76 -8.68
CA LEU A 535 -3.77 17.18 -8.26
C LEU A 535 -3.73 18.19 -7.11
N ARG A 536 -2.92 17.93 -6.07
CA ARG A 536 -2.78 18.86 -4.94
C ARG A 536 -2.13 20.19 -5.35
N ILE A 537 -1.14 20.17 -6.24
CA ILE A 537 -0.53 21.38 -6.82
C ILE A 537 -1.60 22.21 -7.51
N GLY A 538 -2.43 21.61 -8.37
CA GLY A 538 -3.51 22.32 -9.04
C GLY A 538 -4.58 22.87 -8.08
N GLN A 539 -4.86 22.17 -6.98
CA GLN A 539 -5.78 22.63 -5.93
C GLN A 539 -5.24 23.84 -5.16
N TYR A 540 -3.92 23.90 -4.95
CA TYR A 540 -3.28 24.96 -4.19
C TYR A 540 -2.90 26.17 -5.07
N PHE A 541 -2.57 25.94 -6.34
CA PHE A 541 -2.12 26.96 -7.31
C PHE A 541 -3.03 27.03 -8.55
N PRO A 542 -4.27 27.54 -8.43
CA PRO A 542 -5.24 27.53 -9.52
C PRO A 542 -4.89 28.47 -10.71
N THR A 543 -3.99 29.45 -10.52
CA THR A 543 -3.59 30.43 -11.54
C THR A 543 -2.15 30.24 -12.04
N MET A 544 -1.55 29.07 -11.80
CA MET A 544 -0.17 28.79 -12.19
C MET A 544 -0.03 28.69 -13.70
N ASP A 545 1.05 29.27 -14.26
CA ASP A 545 1.41 29.04 -15.64
C ASP A 545 1.81 27.57 -15.84
N CYS A 546 1.03 26.85 -16.65
CA CYS A 546 1.16 25.41 -16.83
C CYS A 546 2.09 25.04 -17.98
N GLU A 547 2.85 25.98 -18.55
CA GLU A 547 3.85 25.69 -19.59
C GLU A 547 4.82 24.57 -19.16
N ASN A 548 5.23 24.57 -17.88
CA ASN A 548 6.08 23.54 -17.28
C ASN A 548 5.44 22.14 -17.25
N LEU A 549 4.11 22.06 -17.40
CA LEU A 549 3.34 20.83 -17.37
C LEU A 549 2.99 20.30 -18.78
N ARG A 550 3.41 20.96 -19.87
CA ARG A 550 3.15 20.47 -21.25
C ARG A 550 3.46 18.99 -21.49
N PRO A 551 4.53 18.38 -20.94
CA PRO A 551 4.76 16.95 -21.16
C PRO A 551 3.63 16.05 -20.60
N PHE A 552 2.79 16.55 -19.69
CA PHE A 552 1.61 15.84 -19.18
C PHE A 552 0.60 15.51 -20.29
N ILE A 553 0.54 16.32 -21.36
CA ILE A 553 -0.34 16.11 -22.53
C ILE A 553 -0.09 14.71 -23.14
N LYS A 554 1.19 14.28 -23.18
CA LYS A 554 1.60 12.97 -23.74
C LYS A 554 0.97 11.78 -23.03
N LEU A 555 0.46 11.94 -21.81
CA LEU A 555 -0.28 10.91 -21.09
C LEU A 555 -1.53 10.49 -21.86
N PHE A 556 -2.23 11.45 -22.47
CA PHE A 556 -3.47 11.24 -23.20
C PHE A 556 -3.22 10.92 -24.68
N GLY A 557 -2.17 11.50 -25.27
CA GLY A 557 -1.74 11.18 -26.63
C GLY A 557 -1.03 12.34 -27.31
N VAL A 558 -0.67 12.13 -28.57
CA VAL A 558 -0.04 13.14 -29.42
C VAL A 558 -0.79 13.22 -30.74
N GLU A 559 -1.09 14.43 -31.18
CA GLU A 559 -1.65 14.68 -32.51
C GLU A 559 -0.53 14.78 -33.54
N SER A 560 -0.57 13.94 -34.57
CA SER A 560 0.38 14.00 -35.69
C SER A 560 0.05 15.17 -36.63
N SER A 561 1.04 15.60 -37.42
CA SER A 561 0.84 16.62 -38.47
C SER A 561 -0.18 16.20 -39.56
N SER A 562 -0.54 14.92 -39.61
CA SER A 562 -1.56 14.37 -40.50
C SER A 562 -2.99 14.41 -39.94
N GLY A 563 -3.17 14.84 -38.68
CA GLY A 563 -4.46 14.84 -37.96
C GLY A 563 -4.82 13.49 -37.34
N ALA A 564 -3.98 12.46 -37.48
CA ALA A 564 -4.13 11.20 -36.75
C ALA A 564 -3.64 11.36 -35.30
N VAL A 565 -4.43 10.86 -34.35
CA VAL A 565 -4.13 10.91 -32.91
C VAL A 565 -3.54 9.58 -32.47
N GLU A 566 -2.33 9.59 -31.94
CA GLU A 566 -1.73 8.43 -31.28
C GLU A 566 -2.18 8.39 -29.82
N LEU A 567 -2.77 7.27 -29.41
CA LEU A 567 -3.27 7.09 -28.04
C LEU A 567 -2.11 7.03 -27.04
N GLY A 568 -2.19 7.85 -25.99
CA GLY A 568 -1.25 7.83 -24.89
C GLY A 568 -1.51 6.69 -23.89
N PRO A 569 -0.62 6.51 -22.91
CA PRO A 569 -0.71 5.44 -21.93
C PRO A 569 -1.90 5.55 -20.96
N PHE A 570 -2.65 6.66 -20.96
CA PHE A 570 -3.82 6.89 -20.09
C PHE A 570 -4.81 5.71 -20.05
N VAL A 571 -5.13 5.12 -21.22
CA VAL A 571 -6.11 4.04 -21.32
C VAL A 571 -5.64 2.75 -20.64
N ASN A 572 -4.32 2.56 -20.50
CA ASN A 572 -3.72 1.37 -19.90
C ASN A 572 -3.44 1.53 -18.39
N LEU A 573 -3.69 2.71 -17.82
CA LEU A 573 -3.49 2.94 -16.38
C LEU A 573 -4.53 2.22 -15.52
N ALA A 574 -4.16 1.90 -14.29
CA ALA A 574 -5.12 1.45 -13.29
C ALA A 574 -6.20 2.51 -13.04
N ARG A 575 -7.43 2.06 -12.75
CA ARG A 575 -8.62 2.91 -12.59
C ARG A 575 -8.38 4.12 -11.66
N ASP A 576 -7.81 3.91 -10.47
CA ASP A 576 -7.50 5.00 -9.53
C ASP A 576 -6.60 6.09 -10.16
N CYS A 577 -5.65 5.70 -11.01
CA CYS A 577 -4.75 6.62 -11.68
C CYS A 577 -5.47 7.36 -12.82
N GLN A 578 -6.37 6.69 -13.55
CA GLN A 578 -7.22 7.34 -14.55
C GLN A 578 -8.11 8.41 -13.89
N GLU A 579 -8.76 8.09 -12.77
CA GLU A 579 -9.60 9.05 -12.03
C GLU A 579 -8.80 10.27 -11.55
N LEU A 580 -7.59 10.06 -11.03
CA LEU A 580 -6.70 11.14 -10.62
C LEU A 580 -6.25 12.01 -11.81
N ALA A 581 -5.80 11.38 -12.90
CA ALA A 581 -5.36 12.09 -14.11
C ALA A 581 -6.49 12.91 -14.73
N THR A 582 -7.70 12.35 -14.79
CA THR A 582 -8.90 13.08 -15.23
C THR A 582 -9.22 14.23 -14.29
N SER A 583 -9.10 14.06 -12.97
CA SER A 583 -9.35 15.13 -11.99
C SER A 583 -8.35 16.28 -12.11
N CYS A 584 -7.10 16.02 -12.50
CA CYS A 584 -6.10 17.07 -12.76
C CYS A 584 -6.53 18.03 -13.88
N LEU A 585 -7.30 17.57 -14.88
CA LEU A 585 -7.72 18.39 -16.02
C LEU A 585 -8.60 19.59 -15.62
N TYR A 586 -9.31 19.49 -14.49
CA TYR A 586 -10.07 20.62 -13.95
C TYR A 586 -9.17 21.78 -13.54
N TYR A 587 -7.99 21.48 -13.00
CA TYR A 587 -7.07 22.47 -12.45
C TYR A 587 -6.02 22.97 -13.45
N PHE A 588 -5.88 22.33 -14.61
CA PHE A 588 -4.93 22.72 -15.66
C PHE A 588 -5.63 23.07 -16.98
N PRO A 589 -6.52 24.08 -17.00
CA PRO A 589 -7.34 24.40 -18.16
C PRO A 589 -6.52 24.87 -19.37
N SER A 590 -5.35 25.49 -19.16
CA SER A 590 -4.45 25.94 -20.23
C SER A 590 -3.89 24.80 -21.08
N LEU A 591 -3.88 23.57 -20.58
CA LEU A 591 -3.44 22.38 -21.34
C LEU A 591 -4.60 21.74 -22.13
N LEU A 592 -5.86 22.09 -21.85
CA LEU A 592 -7.02 21.45 -22.44
C LEU A 592 -7.11 21.56 -23.97
N PRO A 593 -6.78 22.69 -24.62
CA PRO A 593 -6.83 22.79 -26.08
C PRO A 593 -6.03 21.68 -26.78
N ASP A 594 -4.86 21.33 -26.23
CA ASP A 594 -3.98 20.29 -26.76
C ASP A 594 -4.40 18.87 -26.31
N ILE A 595 -5.19 18.73 -25.24
CA ILE A 595 -5.60 17.44 -24.64
C ILE A 595 -6.96 16.96 -25.17
N ILE A 596 -7.89 17.84 -25.53
CA ILE A 596 -9.29 17.48 -25.80
C ILE A 596 -9.45 16.46 -26.92
N ARG A 597 -8.70 16.60 -28.03
CA ARG A 597 -8.73 15.63 -29.14
C ARG A 597 -8.11 14.26 -28.77
N PRO A 598 -6.89 14.21 -28.18
CA PRO A 598 -6.35 12.97 -27.60
C PRO A 598 -7.30 12.29 -26.61
N LEU A 599 -7.89 13.07 -25.71
CA LEU A 599 -8.80 12.59 -24.68
C LEU A 599 -10.11 12.05 -25.27
N ALA A 600 -10.67 12.70 -26.29
CA ALA A 600 -11.82 12.17 -27.02
C ALA A 600 -11.49 10.83 -27.69
N SER A 601 -10.30 10.71 -28.27
CA SER A 601 -9.84 9.45 -28.88
C SER A 601 -9.68 8.34 -27.82
N CYS A 602 -9.20 8.68 -26.62
CA CYS A 602 -9.16 7.76 -25.47
C CYS A 602 -10.57 7.30 -25.06
N CYS A 603 -11.53 8.22 -25.03
CA CYS A 603 -12.93 7.94 -24.70
C CYS A 603 -13.64 7.05 -25.74
N LEU A 604 -13.16 7.06 -26.98
CA LEU A 604 -13.67 6.23 -28.08
C LEU A 604 -13.00 4.84 -28.15
N SER A 605 -12.00 4.58 -27.31
CA SER A 605 -11.31 3.29 -27.24
C SER A 605 -12.14 2.24 -26.50
N ASP A 606 -12.15 1.00 -27.01
CA ASP A 606 -12.82 -0.14 -26.37
C ASP A 606 -12.18 -0.54 -25.02
N ALA A 607 -10.96 -0.07 -24.74
CA ALA A 607 -10.22 -0.41 -23.53
C ALA A 607 -10.57 0.48 -22.31
N LEU A 608 -11.26 1.60 -22.50
CA LEU A 608 -11.62 2.50 -21.41
C LEU A 608 -12.89 2.03 -20.69
N GLU A 609 -12.87 1.99 -19.36
CA GLU A 609 -14.05 1.64 -18.57
C GLU A 609 -15.16 2.72 -18.66
N PRO A 610 -16.45 2.32 -18.69
CA PRO A 610 -17.57 3.26 -18.77
C PRO A 610 -17.61 4.34 -17.68
N LEU A 611 -17.20 3.99 -16.45
CA LEU A 611 -17.20 4.95 -15.34
C LEU A 611 -16.21 6.09 -15.55
N ILE A 612 -15.04 5.78 -16.13
CA ILE A 612 -14.02 6.79 -16.43
C ILE A 612 -14.48 7.69 -17.59
N LEU A 613 -15.13 7.11 -18.61
CA LEU A 613 -15.76 7.89 -19.68
C LEU A 613 -16.74 8.93 -19.12
N PHE A 614 -17.64 8.53 -18.22
CA PHE A 614 -18.59 9.47 -17.60
C PHE A 614 -17.86 10.53 -16.77
N LYS A 615 -16.83 10.12 -16.01
CA LYS A 615 -16.03 11.05 -15.22
C LYS A 615 -15.33 12.09 -16.07
N VAL A 616 -14.81 11.73 -17.24
CA VAL A 616 -14.19 12.67 -18.18
C VAL A 616 -15.19 13.72 -18.64
N VAL A 617 -16.39 13.30 -19.05
CA VAL A 617 -17.45 14.22 -19.49
C VAL A 617 -17.87 15.15 -18.33
N GLU A 618 -18.03 14.62 -17.12
CA GLU A 618 -18.36 15.40 -15.92
C GLU A 618 -17.30 16.44 -15.58
N VAL A 619 -16.02 16.07 -15.65
CA VAL A 619 -14.92 17.00 -15.35
C VAL A 619 -14.86 18.11 -16.39
N LEU A 620 -14.90 17.79 -17.68
CA LEU A 620 -14.89 18.81 -18.73
C LEU A 620 -16.12 19.73 -18.65
N GLN A 621 -17.30 19.18 -18.34
CA GLN A 621 -18.49 19.99 -18.10
C GLN A 621 -18.33 20.91 -16.89
N SER A 622 -17.67 20.44 -15.82
CA SER A 622 -17.37 21.24 -14.64
C SER A 622 -16.37 22.36 -14.97
N THR A 623 -15.33 22.06 -15.75
CA THR A 623 -14.36 23.06 -16.22
C THR A 623 -14.99 24.11 -17.13
N TYR A 624 -15.91 23.70 -18.00
CA TYR A 624 -16.72 24.62 -18.80
C TYR A 624 -17.59 25.53 -17.92
N LYS A 625 -18.30 24.97 -16.93
CA LYS A 625 -19.11 25.75 -15.98
C LYS A 625 -18.29 26.74 -15.15
N ALA A 626 -17.03 26.42 -14.86
CA ALA A 626 -16.08 27.31 -14.20
C ALA A 626 -15.56 28.44 -15.12
N GLY A 627 -15.88 28.41 -16.42
CA GLY A 627 -15.46 29.42 -17.41
C GLY A 627 -14.04 29.23 -17.94
N SER A 628 -13.37 28.13 -17.61
CA SER A 628 -11.97 27.89 -18.00
C SER A 628 -11.81 27.10 -19.30
N LEU A 629 -12.91 26.62 -19.89
CA LEU A 629 -12.92 25.88 -21.16
C LEU A 629 -13.76 26.63 -22.20
N GLN A 630 -13.26 26.78 -23.43
CA GLN A 630 -14.00 27.46 -24.48
C GLN A 630 -15.24 26.65 -24.90
N ILE A 631 -16.34 27.35 -25.17
CA ILE A 631 -17.60 26.74 -25.59
C ILE A 631 -17.41 25.87 -26.84
N THR A 632 -16.67 26.34 -27.84
CA THR A 632 -16.42 25.62 -29.09
C THR A 632 -15.72 24.28 -28.86
N GLU A 633 -14.75 24.23 -27.94
CA GLU A 633 -14.01 23.02 -27.62
C GLU A 633 -14.90 21.98 -26.92
N GLN A 634 -15.70 22.42 -25.94
CA GLN A 634 -16.66 21.56 -25.24
C GLN A 634 -17.70 20.99 -26.20
N LEU A 635 -18.28 21.83 -27.05
CA LEU A 635 -19.29 21.40 -28.02
C LEU A 635 -18.71 20.39 -29.03
N ASN A 636 -17.49 20.63 -29.52
CA ASN A 636 -16.80 19.71 -30.42
C ASN A 636 -16.49 18.37 -29.76
N PHE A 637 -16.05 18.38 -28.50
CA PHE A 637 -15.79 17.17 -27.73
C PHE A 637 -17.07 16.31 -27.58
N LEU A 638 -18.16 16.91 -27.11
CA LEU A 638 -19.44 16.22 -26.92
C LEU A 638 -19.99 15.67 -28.25
N LEU A 639 -19.89 16.45 -29.32
CA LEU A 639 -20.32 16.05 -30.66
C LEU A 639 -19.50 14.87 -31.20
N LEU A 640 -18.18 14.90 -31.03
CA LEU A 640 -17.28 13.85 -31.49
C LEU A 640 -17.59 12.52 -30.80
N LEU A 641 -17.82 12.54 -29.48
CA LEU A 641 -18.24 11.35 -28.73
C LEU A 641 -19.57 10.81 -29.26
N MET A 642 -20.58 11.67 -29.43
CA MET A 642 -21.89 11.27 -29.95
C MET A 642 -21.80 10.66 -31.36
N ALA A 643 -20.99 11.26 -32.23
CA ALA A 643 -20.88 10.86 -33.64
C ALA A 643 -20.09 9.55 -33.84
N ARG A 644 -19.07 9.30 -33.01
CA ARG A 644 -18.07 8.25 -33.28
C ARG A 644 -18.04 7.10 -32.26
N PHE A 645 -18.84 7.14 -31.19
CA PHE A 645 -18.90 6.04 -30.22
C PHE A 645 -19.31 4.72 -30.88
N ARG A 646 -18.49 3.67 -30.72
CA ARG A 646 -18.72 2.36 -31.34
C ARG A 646 -19.74 1.55 -30.55
N VAL A 647 -20.96 1.42 -31.06
CA VAL A 647 -21.99 0.58 -30.44
C VAL A 647 -21.89 -0.85 -30.95
N HIS A 648 -21.70 -1.81 -30.04
CA HIS A 648 -21.65 -3.24 -30.38
C HIS A 648 -22.95 -3.92 -29.92
N PRO A 649 -23.76 -4.46 -30.84
CA PRO A 649 -24.85 -5.36 -30.47
C PRO A 649 -24.20 -6.63 -29.91
N GLY A 650 -24.53 -7.00 -28.67
CA GLY A 650 -23.81 -8.05 -27.93
C GLY A 650 -23.62 -9.33 -28.75
N ASN A 651 -22.36 -9.72 -28.97
CA ASN A 651 -21.98 -11.03 -29.48
C ASN A 651 -21.76 -11.98 -28.28
N PRO A 652 -21.79 -13.31 -28.46
CA PRO A 652 -21.51 -14.26 -27.38
C PRO A 652 -20.14 -14.07 -26.70
N SER A 653 -19.23 -13.30 -27.29
CA SER A 653 -17.89 -12.97 -26.77
C SER A 653 -17.73 -11.58 -26.14
N LYS A 654 -18.68 -10.64 -26.30
CA LYS A 654 -18.59 -9.27 -25.77
C LYS A 654 -19.94 -8.81 -25.22
N VAL A 655 -19.96 -8.36 -23.96
CA VAL A 655 -21.13 -7.72 -23.32
C VAL A 655 -21.52 -6.49 -24.13
N SER A 656 -22.82 -6.32 -24.42
CA SER A 656 -23.33 -5.17 -25.17
C SER A 656 -23.03 -3.86 -24.42
N ASN A 657 -22.43 -2.87 -25.09
CA ASN A 657 -22.18 -1.54 -24.52
C ASN A 657 -23.37 -0.57 -24.72
N TRP A 658 -24.56 -1.14 -24.97
CA TRP A 658 -25.78 -0.39 -25.25
C TRP A 658 -26.21 0.52 -24.09
N ASP A 659 -26.15 0.02 -22.86
CA ASP A 659 -26.50 0.80 -21.66
C ASP A 659 -25.50 1.93 -21.40
N THR A 660 -24.22 1.70 -21.72
CA THR A 660 -23.18 2.73 -21.68
C THR A 660 -23.48 3.83 -22.69
N PHE A 661 -23.78 3.48 -23.94
CA PHE A 661 -24.15 4.46 -24.96
C PHE A 661 -25.42 5.25 -24.59
N LYS A 662 -26.44 4.57 -24.06
CA LYS A 662 -27.68 5.24 -23.61
C LYS A 662 -27.43 6.24 -22.47
N SER A 663 -26.58 5.86 -21.52
CA SER A 663 -26.19 6.72 -20.39
C SER A 663 -25.32 7.89 -20.85
N LEU A 664 -24.38 7.65 -21.77
CA LEU A 664 -23.57 8.69 -22.41
C LEU A 664 -24.46 9.69 -23.16
N ASN A 665 -25.42 9.21 -23.94
CA ASN A 665 -26.35 10.07 -24.67
C ASN A 665 -27.16 10.93 -23.71
N ARG A 666 -27.66 10.36 -22.61
CA ARG A 666 -28.37 11.13 -21.60
C ARG A 666 -27.47 12.22 -20.99
N LEU A 667 -26.24 11.86 -20.64
CA LEU A 667 -25.27 12.79 -20.05
C LEU A 667 -24.96 13.94 -21.02
N ILE A 668 -24.63 13.65 -22.29
CA ILE A 668 -24.34 14.66 -23.31
C ILE A 668 -25.56 15.58 -23.52
N LEU A 669 -26.76 15.03 -23.65
CA LEU A 669 -27.97 15.83 -23.87
C LEU A 669 -28.28 16.72 -22.67
N THR A 670 -28.09 16.22 -21.44
CA THR A 670 -28.21 17.04 -20.23
C THR A 670 -27.16 18.14 -20.20
N SER A 671 -25.88 17.81 -20.48
CA SER A 671 -24.79 18.79 -20.55
C SER A 671 -25.10 19.91 -21.53
N LEU A 672 -25.57 19.60 -22.74
CA LEU A 672 -25.94 20.57 -23.77
C LEU A 672 -27.13 21.45 -23.36
N SER A 673 -28.15 20.86 -22.73
CA SER A 673 -29.33 21.62 -22.26
C SER A 673 -29.00 22.60 -21.13
N GLU A 674 -27.92 22.37 -20.40
CA GLU A 674 -27.45 23.25 -19.32
C GLU A 674 -26.57 24.41 -19.81
N MET A 675 -26.21 24.45 -21.11
CA MET A 675 -25.27 25.47 -21.65
C MET A 675 -25.91 26.83 -21.95
N GLY A 676 -27.23 26.98 -21.78
CA GLY A 676 -27.96 28.24 -21.98
C GLY A 676 -29.11 28.12 -22.98
N ASP A 677 -29.27 29.12 -23.85
CA ASP A 677 -30.29 29.11 -24.90
C ASP A 677 -29.97 28.05 -25.96
N GLY A 678 -30.81 27.02 -26.05
CA GLY A 678 -30.64 25.91 -26.98
C GLY A 678 -30.56 26.34 -28.44
N SER A 679 -31.26 27.42 -28.83
CA SER A 679 -31.25 27.92 -30.21
C SER A 679 -29.89 28.45 -30.63
N LEU A 680 -29.21 29.18 -29.74
CA LEU A 680 -27.87 29.71 -29.95
C LEU A 680 -26.81 28.61 -29.92
N VAL A 681 -26.94 27.64 -29.00
CA VAL A 681 -26.03 26.48 -28.94
C VAL A 681 -26.13 25.66 -30.23
N LEU A 682 -27.36 25.41 -30.72
CA LEU A 682 -27.58 24.74 -31.99
C LEU A 682 -26.95 25.53 -33.16
N GLU A 683 -27.04 26.85 -33.12
CA GLU A 683 -26.45 27.71 -34.13
C GLU A 683 -24.91 27.62 -34.18
N LEU A 684 -24.25 27.64 -33.02
CA LEU A 684 -22.79 27.50 -32.92
C LEU A 684 -22.29 26.13 -33.39
N MET A 685 -23.08 25.06 -33.15
CA MET A 685 -22.70 23.70 -33.52
C MET A 685 -23.08 23.28 -34.93
N TRP A 686 -24.00 24.01 -35.59
CA TRP A 686 -24.71 23.53 -36.78
C TRP A 686 -23.78 22.98 -37.87
N ASN A 687 -22.70 23.71 -38.19
CA ASN A 687 -21.77 23.31 -39.26
C ASN A 687 -21.05 21.99 -38.94
N ASN A 688 -20.61 21.81 -37.69
CA ASN A 688 -19.94 20.57 -37.29
C ASN A 688 -20.94 19.43 -37.16
N LEU A 689 -22.15 19.71 -36.68
CA LEU A 689 -23.23 18.74 -36.56
C LEU A 689 -23.72 18.25 -37.93
N SER A 690 -23.98 19.15 -38.87
CA SER A 690 -24.42 18.80 -40.23
C SER A 690 -23.34 17.99 -40.95
N ASN A 691 -22.07 18.37 -40.81
CA ASN A 691 -20.93 17.61 -41.34
C ASN A 691 -20.84 16.21 -40.71
N ALA A 692 -21.04 16.09 -39.39
CA ALA A 692 -21.04 14.79 -38.71
C ALA A 692 -22.19 13.88 -39.16
N ILE A 693 -23.38 14.44 -39.41
CA ILE A 693 -24.53 13.69 -39.94
C ILE A 693 -24.27 13.27 -41.40
N ALA A 694 -23.71 14.18 -42.21
CA ALA A 694 -23.36 13.91 -43.62
C ALA A 694 -22.30 12.80 -43.76
N GLN A 695 -21.43 12.62 -42.77
CA GLN A 695 -20.46 11.51 -42.71
C GLN A 695 -21.10 10.13 -42.44
N LYS A 696 -22.43 10.06 -42.28
CA LYS A 696 -23.23 8.84 -42.07
C LYS A 696 -22.64 7.87 -41.03
N PRO A 697 -22.54 8.27 -39.74
CA PRO A 697 -22.18 7.36 -38.66
C PRO A 697 -23.24 6.26 -38.46
N SER A 698 -23.00 5.33 -37.53
CA SER A 698 -23.95 4.22 -37.29
C SER A 698 -25.35 4.74 -36.96
N MET A 699 -26.40 3.94 -37.24
CA MET A 699 -27.79 4.33 -36.96
C MET A 699 -28.03 4.78 -35.52
N HIS A 700 -27.31 4.19 -34.56
CA HIS A 700 -27.37 4.57 -33.16
C HIS A 700 -26.76 5.95 -32.88
N ASN A 701 -25.61 6.25 -33.49
CA ASN A 701 -24.96 7.56 -33.42
C ASN A 701 -25.81 8.62 -34.13
N MET A 702 -26.34 8.31 -35.33
CA MET A 702 -27.26 9.19 -36.06
C MET A 702 -28.46 9.57 -35.19
N ASN A 703 -29.11 8.60 -34.55
CA ASN A 703 -30.19 8.87 -33.62
C ASN A 703 -29.76 9.77 -32.45
N GLY A 704 -28.54 9.60 -31.93
CA GLY A 704 -27.95 10.49 -30.94
C GLY A 704 -27.79 11.93 -31.44
N LEU A 705 -27.29 12.11 -32.66
CA LEU A 705 -27.13 13.43 -33.31
C LEU A 705 -28.48 14.12 -33.56
N PHE A 706 -29.49 13.38 -34.05
CA PHE A 706 -30.84 13.94 -34.20
C PHE A 706 -31.47 14.27 -32.86
N ARG A 707 -31.19 13.51 -31.79
CA ARG A 707 -31.63 13.88 -30.42
C ARG A 707 -30.99 15.17 -29.93
N ILE A 708 -29.74 15.48 -30.30
CA ILE A 708 -29.13 16.79 -30.01
C ILE A 708 -29.95 17.90 -30.66
N ILE A 709 -30.31 17.75 -31.94
CA ILE A 709 -31.18 18.71 -32.64
C ILE A 709 -32.49 18.90 -31.88
N VAL A 710 -33.18 17.82 -31.53
CA VAL A 710 -34.48 17.90 -30.82
C VAL A 710 -34.39 18.59 -29.45
N THR A 711 -33.31 18.32 -28.71
CA THR A 711 -33.09 18.89 -27.38
C THR A 711 -32.80 20.39 -27.45
N LEU A 712 -32.03 20.82 -28.45
CA LEU A 712 -31.63 22.23 -28.60
C LEU A 712 -32.64 23.05 -29.41
N ASP A 713 -33.45 22.42 -30.26
CA ASP A 713 -34.43 23.10 -31.10
C ASP A 713 -35.65 23.58 -30.30
N ALA A 714 -35.70 24.89 -30.11
CA ALA A 714 -36.81 25.62 -29.50
C ALA A 714 -37.91 26.02 -30.52
N GLY A 715 -37.98 25.35 -31.68
CA GLY A 715 -38.88 25.73 -32.78
C GLY A 715 -38.25 26.76 -33.72
N THR A 716 -36.94 26.68 -33.90
CA THR A 716 -36.17 27.62 -34.73
C THR A 716 -36.45 27.41 -36.22
N ASN A 717 -36.35 28.48 -37.02
CA ASN A 717 -36.45 28.39 -38.48
C ASN A 717 -35.21 27.74 -39.13
N LYS A 718 -34.17 27.38 -38.37
CA LYS A 718 -32.91 26.83 -38.91
C LYS A 718 -33.09 25.48 -39.60
N LEU A 719 -34.10 24.71 -39.15
CA LEU A 719 -34.52 23.45 -39.78
C LEU A 719 -35.30 23.62 -41.08
N MET A 720 -35.63 24.86 -41.49
CA MET A 720 -36.25 25.15 -42.79
C MET A 720 -35.25 25.18 -43.94
N ASN A 721 -33.96 25.15 -43.65
CA ASN A 721 -32.96 25.09 -44.71
C ASN A 721 -33.11 23.77 -45.51
N GLU A 722 -32.98 23.86 -46.82
CA GLU A 722 -33.09 22.72 -47.74
C GLU A 722 -32.12 21.60 -47.34
N ASP A 723 -30.90 21.94 -46.92
CA ASP A 723 -29.89 20.97 -46.45
C ASP A 723 -30.33 20.24 -45.18
N ALA A 724 -30.99 20.94 -44.25
CA ALA A 724 -31.50 20.33 -43.03
C ALA A 724 -32.63 19.33 -43.36
N ILE A 725 -33.53 19.71 -44.27
CA ILE A 725 -34.62 18.85 -44.74
C ILE A 725 -34.05 17.61 -45.46
N LYS A 726 -32.99 17.78 -46.28
CA LYS A 726 -32.24 16.67 -46.91
C LYS A 726 -31.67 15.69 -45.90
N LEU A 727 -31.04 16.18 -44.84
CA LEU A 727 -30.50 15.33 -43.77
C LEU A 727 -31.61 14.56 -43.04
N ILE A 728 -32.74 15.22 -42.73
CA ILE A 728 -33.89 14.58 -42.06
C ILE A 728 -34.52 13.50 -42.95
N ALA A 729 -34.80 13.82 -44.22
CA ALA A 729 -35.36 12.88 -45.18
C ALA A 729 -34.42 11.69 -45.41
N GLY A 730 -33.12 11.95 -45.61
CA GLY A 730 -32.09 10.93 -45.78
C GLY A 730 -31.98 10.00 -44.57
N TYR A 731 -32.04 10.53 -43.34
CA TYR A 731 -32.02 9.72 -42.13
C TYR A 731 -33.24 8.80 -42.00
N LEU A 732 -34.45 9.29 -42.32
CA LEU A 732 -35.66 8.47 -42.31
C LEU A 732 -35.59 7.34 -43.34
N VAL A 733 -35.09 7.65 -44.54
CA VAL A 733 -34.86 6.67 -45.61
C VAL A 733 -33.84 5.63 -45.18
N ASP A 734 -32.69 6.05 -44.64
CA ASP A 734 -31.63 5.15 -44.19
C ASP A 734 -32.12 4.24 -43.03
N ALA A 735 -32.85 4.79 -42.06
CA ALA A 735 -33.46 4.01 -40.96
C ALA A 735 -34.47 2.97 -41.45
N SER A 736 -35.26 3.32 -42.47
CA SER A 736 -36.28 2.45 -43.04
C SER A 736 -35.66 1.40 -43.97
N LEU A 737 -34.58 1.72 -44.68
CA LEU A 737 -33.81 0.76 -45.48
C LEU A 737 -33.11 -0.30 -44.61
N ASP A 738 -32.57 0.10 -43.46
CA ASP A 738 -31.96 -0.83 -42.50
C ASP A 738 -33.00 -1.82 -41.94
N LEU A 739 -34.24 -1.35 -41.76
CA LEU A 739 -35.38 -2.20 -41.45
C LEU A 739 -35.77 -3.12 -42.63
N SER A 740 -35.73 -2.60 -43.87
CA SER A 740 -36.16 -3.28 -45.10
C SER A 740 -35.28 -4.47 -45.51
N LYS A 741 -33.96 -4.39 -45.30
CA LYS A 741 -32.99 -5.46 -45.63
C LYS A 741 -33.25 -6.80 -44.94
N THR A 742 -34.20 -6.86 -44.01
CA THR A 742 -34.58 -8.09 -43.29
C THR A 742 -36.08 -8.41 -43.29
N ILE A 743 -36.90 -7.67 -44.05
CA ILE A 743 -38.35 -7.89 -44.18
C ILE A 743 -38.65 -8.41 -45.58
N GLU A 744 -38.36 -9.69 -45.83
CA GLU A 744 -39.02 -10.41 -46.93
C GLU A 744 -40.35 -11.02 -46.48
N VAL A 745 -40.62 -11.15 -45.16
CA VAL A 745 -41.89 -11.71 -44.66
C VAL A 745 -42.27 -11.12 -43.29
N GLY A 746 -43.19 -10.15 -43.28
CA GLY A 746 -43.94 -9.71 -42.09
C GLY A 746 -43.22 -8.85 -41.05
N PHE A 747 -43.98 -7.97 -40.37
CA PHE A 747 -43.49 -7.12 -39.28
C PHE A 747 -43.08 -7.98 -38.06
N GLN A 748 -41.78 -8.15 -37.82
CA GLN A 748 -41.27 -8.73 -36.58
C GLN A 748 -41.37 -7.72 -35.42
N HIS A 749 -41.86 -8.13 -34.25
CA HIS A 749 -42.17 -7.23 -33.12
C HIS A 749 -40.93 -6.47 -32.59
N ASP A 750 -39.77 -7.10 -32.52
CA ASP A 750 -38.54 -6.48 -31.98
C ASP A 750 -37.93 -5.44 -32.93
N LYS A 751 -37.99 -5.69 -34.24
CA LYS A 751 -37.49 -4.76 -35.26
C LYS A 751 -38.38 -3.52 -35.40
N THR A 752 -39.68 -3.68 -35.17
CA THR A 752 -40.65 -2.58 -35.09
C THR A 752 -40.30 -1.63 -33.94
N ARG A 753 -39.86 -2.16 -32.78
CA ARG A 753 -39.44 -1.35 -31.62
C ARG A 753 -38.14 -0.58 -31.88
N LEU A 754 -37.19 -1.17 -32.62
CA LEU A 754 -35.94 -0.49 -33.02
C LEU A 754 -36.21 0.67 -33.98
N PHE A 755 -37.08 0.47 -34.98
CA PHE A 755 -37.46 1.56 -35.88
C PHE A 755 -38.23 2.68 -35.15
N GLN A 756 -39.12 2.32 -34.20
CA GLN A 756 -39.77 3.30 -33.32
C GLN A 756 -38.76 4.12 -32.50
N TYR A 757 -37.66 3.50 -32.06
CA TYR A 757 -36.58 4.20 -31.37
C TYR A 757 -35.88 5.21 -32.29
N PHE A 758 -35.57 4.84 -33.54
CA PHE A 758 -34.87 5.69 -34.50
C PHE A 758 -35.73 6.83 -35.08
N ILE A 759 -37.03 6.59 -35.30
CA ILE A 759 -37.93 7.61 -35.85
C ILE A 759 -38.34 8.65 -34.80
N LYS A 760 -38.17 8.34 -33.50
CA LYS A 760 -38.66 9.18 -32.40
C LYS A 760 -38.18 10.63 -32.46
N PRO A 761 -36.90 10.95 -32.74
CA PRO A 761 -36.45 12.34 -32.87
C PRO A 761 -37.23 13.09 -33.95
N CYS A 762 -37.41 12.48 -35.13
CA CYS A 762 -38.19 13.07 -36.22
C CYS A 762 -39.65 13.30 -35.83
N THR A 763 -40.29 12.36 -35.12
CA THR A 763 -41.66 12.58 -34.62
C THR A 763 -41.77 13.81 -33.71
N ILE A 764 -40.76 14.08 -32.88
CA ILE A 764 -40.77 15.26 -32.00
C ILE A 764 -40.53 16.54 -32.81
N MET A 765 -39.64 16.51 -33.80
CA MET A 765 -39.40 17.66 -34.69
C MET A 765 -40.66 18.03 -35.48
N PHE A 766 -41.33 17.03 -36.05
CA PHE A 766 -42.54 17.23 -36.84
C PHE A 766 -43.74 17.68 -35.99
N ASP A 767 -43.82 17.27 -34.72
CA ASP A 767 -44.84 17.75 -33.78
C ASP A 767 -44.64 19.26 -33.46
N LYS A 768 -43.39 19.67 -33.31
CA LYS A 768 -43.01 21.08 -33.06
C LYS A 768 -43.13 21.97 -34.30
N ASN A 769 -42.94 21.44 -35.51
CA ASN A 769 -42.86 22.24 -36.74
C ASN A 769 -43.52 21.54 -37.94
N ASP A 770 -44.72 22.00 -38.30
CA ASP A 770 -45.54 21.47 -39.39
C ASP A 770 -44.94 21.73 -40.78
N LYS A 771 -44.28 22.87 -40.98
CA LYS A 771 -43.63 23.21 -42.25
C LYS A 771 -42.43 22.29 -42.54
N VAL A 772 -41.63 21.94 -41.52
CA VAL A 772 -40.52 20.97 -41.66
C VAL A 772 -41.07 19.59 -42.05
N LEU A 773 -42.19 19.18 -41.44
CA LEU A 773 -42.89 17.95 -41.82
C LEU A 773 -43.33 17.98 -43.29
N CYS A 774 -44.04 19.02 -43.72
CA CYS A 774 -44.52 19.14 -45.10
C CYS A 774 -43.39 19.15 -46.12
N SER A 775 -42.31 19.91 -45.88
CA SER A 775 -41.15 19.93 -46.78
C SER A 775 -40.41 18.59 -46.82
N THR A 776 -40.34 17.88 -45.68
CA THR A 776 -39.77 16.52 -45.64
C THR A 776 -40.63 15.54 -46.44
N LEU A 777 -41.96 15.65 -46.35
CA LEU A 777 -42.88 14.83 -47.14
C LEU A 777 -42.74 15.07 -48.64
N GLU A 778 -42.54 16.32 -49.08
CA GLU A 778 -42.28 16.64 -50.48
C GLU A 778 -40.95 16.04 -50.95
N MET A 779 -39.94 16.01 -50.07
CA MET A 779 -38.65 15.38 -50.37
C MET A 779 -38.73 13.84 -50.43
N LEU A 780 -39.60 13.22 -49.62
CA LEU A 780 -39.88 11.79 -49.72
C LEU A 780 -40.67 11.46 -50.99
N LYS A 781 -41.54 12.37 -51.44
CA LYS A 781 -42.23 12.25 -52.73
C LYS A 781 -41.26 12.34 -53.89
N SER A 782 -40.31 13.29 -53.88
CA SER A 782 -39.29 13.40 -54.94
C SER A 782 -38.35 12.18 -55.00
N PHE A 783 -38.05 11.58 -53.84
CA PHE A 783 -37.31 10.32 -53.77
C PHE A 783 -38.02 9.16 -54.49
N ILE A 784 -39.36 9.08 -54.39
CA ILE A 784 -40.14 8.05 -55.09
C ILE A 784 -40.17 8.32 -56.61
N THR A 785 -40.20 9.58 -57.04
CA THR A 785 -40.40 9.94 -58.46
C THR A 785 -39.17 9.76 -59.35
N GLY A 786 -37.99 9.43 -58.78
CA GLY A 786 -36.78 9.17 -59.56
C GLY A 786 -35.72 10.27 -59.54
N ASP A 787 -35.93 11.36 -58.80
CA ASP A 787 -34.91 12.43 -58.63
C ASP A 787 -33.88 12.04 -57.56
N ASP A 788 -33.25 10.87 -57.75
CA ASP A 788 -32.28 10.30 -56.79
C ASP A 788 -31.09 11.23 -56.54
N HIS A 789 -30.78 12.13 -57.48
CA HIS A 789 -29.72 13.15 -57.39
C HIS A 789 -29.87 14.11 -56.19
N LEU A 790 -31.09 14.28 -55.64
CA LEU A 790 -31.35 15.21 -54.54
C LEU A 790 -30.91 14.67 -53.17
N LEU A 791 -30.99 13.35 -52.95
CA LEU A 791 -30.54 12.68 -51.73
C LEU A 791 -29.17 12.00 -51.91
N SER A 792 -28.81 11.62 -53.15
CA SER A 792 -27.52 10.99 -53.46
C SER A 792 -26.34 11.96 -53.36
N SER A 793 -26.56 13.27 -53.50
CA SER A 793 -25.51 14.30 -53.36
C SER A 793 -24.87 14.33 -51.96
N LEU A 794 -25.51 13.70 -50.97
CA LEU A 794 -25.02 13.54 -49.59
C LEU A 794 -24.46 12.13 -49.28
N SER A 795 -24.33 11.21 -50.26
CA SER A 795 -23.95 9.82 -49.96
C SER A 795 -23.18 9.09 -51.05
N ASN A 796 -22.13 8.34 -50.67
CA ASN A 796 -21.46 7.32 -51.49
C ASN A 796 -22.22 5.97 -51.55
N LEU A 797 -23.50 5.94 -51.18
CA LEU A 797 -24.32 4.73 -51.14
C LEU A 797 -25.24 4.68 -52.37
N ASN A 798 -25.24 3.53 -53.06
CA ASN A 798 -26.21 3.24 -54.11
C ASN A 798 -27.56 3.00 -53.45
N TYR A 799 -28.40 4.04 -53.40
CA TYR A 799 -29.82 3.87 -53.09
C TYR A 799 -30.44 2.86 -54.08
N PRO A 800 -31.41 2.04 -53.64
CA PRO A 800 -32.03 1.05 -54.52
C PRO A 800 -32.72 1.77 -55.68
N GLY A 801 -32.26 1.50 -56.91
CA GLY A 801 -32.89 2.05 -58.12
C GLY A 801 -34.28 1.46 -58.40
N GLU A 802 -34.59 0.33 -57.76
CA GLU A 802 -35.89 -0.34 -57.87
C GLU A 802 -37.01 0.50 -57.26
N LEU A 803 -37.99 0.85 -58.10
CA LEU A 803 -39.16 1.65 -57.71
C LEU A 803 -39.94 1.01 -56.55
N SER A 804 -40.10 -0.31 -56.56
CA SER A 804 -40.84 -1.05 -55.54
C SER A 804 -40.23 -0.87 -54.14
N CYS A 805 -38.90 -0.86 -54.06
CA CYS A 805 -38.15 -0.70 -52.80
C CYS A 805 -38.32 0.72 -52.25
N ARG A 806 -38.17 1.74 -53.11
CA ARG A 806 -38.35 3.16 -52.73
C ARG A 806 -39.77 3.43 -52.21
N VAL A 807 -40.78 2.89 -52.89
CA VAL A 807 -42.19 3.01 -52.46
C VAL A 807 -42.42 2.30 -51.12
N CYS A 808 -41.87 1.10 -50.91
CA CYS A 808 -42.00 0.38 -49.63
C CYS A 808 -41.35 1.14 -48.46
N VAL A 809 -40.18 1.74 -48.68
CA VAL A 809 -39.44 2.54 -47.68
C VAL A 809 -40.27 3.74 -47.23
N VAL A 810 -40.79 4.53 -48.17
CA VAL A 810 -41.60 5.71 -47.87
C VAL A 810 -42.94 5.32 -47.25
N THR A 811 -43.56 4.25 -47.74
CA THR A 811 -44.81 3.73 -47.17
C THR A 811 -44.60 3.32 -45.71
N THR A 812 -43.49 2.66 -45.40
CA THR A 812 -43.14 2.27 -44.02
C THR A 812 -42.99 3.51 -43.14
N ILE A 813 -42.23 4.52 -43.57
CA ILE A 813 -42.07 5.79 -42.83
C ILE A 813 -43.44 6.43 -42.56
N LEU A 814 -44.28 6.56 -43.60
CA LEU A 814 -45.61 7.16 -43.49
C LEU A 814 -46.50 6.38 -42.52
N ILE A 815 -46.51 5.06 -42.55
CA ILE A 815 -47.30 4.23 -41.62
C ILE A 815 -46.91 4.53 -40.17
N PHE A 816 -45.61 4.60 -39.86
CA PHE A 816 -45.16 4.90 -38.49
C PHE A 816 -45.49 6.33 -38.07
N LEU A 817 -45.36 7.32 -38.97
CA LEU A 817 -45.78 8.70 -38.69
C LEU A 817 -47.30 8.80 -38.46
N CYS A 818 -48.11 8.11 -39.27
CA CYS A 818 -49.57 8.08 -39.15
C CYS A 818 -50.04 7.38 -37.86
N ASN A 819 -49.25 6.45 -37.33
CA ASN A 819 -49.56 5.75 -36.08
C ASN A 819 -49.29 6.60 -34.83
N ASP A 820 -48.50 7.68 -34.91
CA ASP A 820 -48.27 8.59 -33.79
C ASP A 820 -49.40 9.63 -33.72
N GLN A 821 -50.27 9.52 -32.70
CA GLN A 821 -51.44 10.39 -32.52
C GLN A 821 -51.08 11.87 -32.42
N LYS A 822 -49.87 12.21 -31.94
CA LYS A 822 -49.45 13.62 -31.81
C LYS A 822 -49.32 14.31 -33.16
N LEU A 823 -48.91 13.55 -34.18
CA LEU A 823 -48.67 14.08 -35.52
C LEU A 823 -49.94 14.24 -36.35
N HIS A 824 -51.10 13.71 -35.91
CA HIS A 824 -52.33 13.72 -36.72
C HIS A 824 -52.75 15.12 -37.17
N ARG A 825 -52.63 16.11 -36.27
CA ARG A 825 -52.90 17.51 -36.60
C ARG A 825 -51.93 18.04 -37.66
N ASN A 826 -50.63 17.81 -37.49
CA ASN A 826 -49.62 18.39 -38.39
C ASN A 826 -49.61 17.67 -39.75
N LEU A 827 -49.87 16.35 -39.78
CA LEU A 827 -50.03 15.55 -41.00
C LEU A 827 -51.24 16.00 -41.83
N SER A 828 -52.28 16.58 -41.22
CA SER A 828 -53.43 17.12 -41.94
C SER A 828 -53.04 18.28 -42.88
N PHE A 829 -52.02 19.07 -42.52
CA PHE A 829 -51.50 20.14 -43.38
C PHE A 829 -50.69 19.59 -44.58
N GLY A 830 -50.14 18.37 -44.46
CA GLY A 830 -49.43 17.66 -45.52
C GLY A 830 -50.31 16.81 -46.44
N LYS A 831 -51.65 16.92 -46.31
CA LYS A 831 -52.64 16.10 -47.05
C LYS A 831 -52.41 16.06 -48.57
N LEU A 832 -52.10 17.21 -49.17
CA LEU A 832 -51.86 17.31 -50.63
C LEU A 832 -50.64 16.51 -51.08
N VAL A 833 -49.58 16.51 -50.27
CA VAL A 833 -48.34 15.79 -50.56
C VAL A 833 -48.57 14.28 -50.49
N ILE A 834 -49.25 13.82 -49.43
CA ILE A 834 -49.61 12.41 -49.23
C ILE A 834 -50.54 11.93 -50.36
N LYS A 835 -51.48 12.77 -50.80
CA LYS A 835 -52.34 12.49 -51.97
C LYS A 835 -51.52 12.35 -53.25
N GLY A 836 -50.57 13.25 -53.48
CA GLY A 836 -49.63 13.16 -54.60
C GLY A 836 -48.77 11.89 -54.60
N ILE A 837 -48.36 11.39 -53.43
CA ILE A 837 -47.64 10.11 -53.30
C ILE A 837 -48.56 8.94 -53.68
N LEU A 838 -49.80 8.90 -53.18
CA LEU A 838 -50.78 7.86 -53.50
C LEU A 838 -51.17 7.85 -54.98
N ASP A 839 -51.41 9.01 -55.57
CA ASP A 839 -51.74 9.17 -56.99
C ASP A 839 -50.58 8.72 -57.88
N TYR A 840 -49.33 9.01 -57.48
CA TYR A 840 -48.15 8.52 -58.18
C TYR A 840 -48.03 6.99 -58.12
N ILE A 841 -48.20 6.38 -56.95
CA ILE A 841 -48.16 4.91 -56.80
C ILE A 841 -49.27 4.26 -57.65
N ARG A 842 -50.47 4.84 -57.68
CA ARG A 842 -51.57 4.39 -58.53
C ARG A 842 -51.24 4.50 -60.02
N HIS A 843 -50.72 5.64 -60.46
CA HIS A 843 -50.34 5.84 -61.87
C HIS A 843 -49.31 4.79 -62.31
N GLN A 844 -48.37 4.42 -61.43
CA GLN A 844 -47.38 3.36 -61.71
C GLN A 844 -48.00 1.96 -61.74
N LEU A 845 -49.01 1.69 -60.89
CA LEU A 845 -49.79 0.45 -60.91
C LEU A 845 -50.66 0.30 -62.19
N ASP A 846 -51.26 1.40 -62.65
CA ASP A 846 -52.14 1.47 -63.83
C ASP A 846 -51.34 1.50 -65.14
N SER A 847 -50.11 2.05 -65.13
CA SER A 847 -49.25 2.10 -66.31
C SER A 847 -48.73 0.71 -66.69
N SER A 848 -49.06 0.24 -67.89
CA SER A 848 -48.54 -1.01 -68.47
C SER A 848 -47.11 -0.83 -69.00
N GLY A 849 -46.18 -0.39 -68.16
CA GLY A 849 -44.77 -0.23 -68.50
C GLY A 849 -44.02 -1.57 -68.54
N PRO A 850 -43.07 -1.79 -69.49
CA PRO A 850 -42.39 -3.08 -69.71
C PRO A 850 -41.35 -3.48 -68.64
N ASN A 851 -41.21 -2.74 -67.54
CA ASN A 851 -40.09 -2.88 -66.58
C ASN A 851 -40.47 -3.31 -65.16
N VAL A 852 -41.72 -3.67 -64.86
CA VAL A 852 -42.15 -4.00 -63.47
C VAL A 852 -42.47 -5.49 -63.35
N THR A 853 -41.72 -6.22 -62.51
CA THR A 853 -41.94 -7.65 -62.27
C THR A 853 -43.27 -7.90 -61.53
N TYR A 854 -43.83 -9.12 -61.63
CA TYR A 854 -45.09 -9.47 -60.93
C TYR A 854 -44.97 -9.28 -59.40
N GLU A 855 -43.80 -9.61 -58.84
CA GLU A 855 -43.49 -9.45 -57.42
C GLU A 855 -43.45 -7.97 -57.00
N GLU A 856 -42.86 -7.10 -57.84
CA GLU A 856 -42.86 -5.65 -57.64
C GLU A 856 -44.27 -5.06 -57.67
N LYS A 857 -45.13 -5.49 -58.60
CA LYS A 857 -46.54 -5.06 -58.64
C LYS A 857 -47.30 -5.47 -57.38
N GLN A 858 -47.02 -6.66 -56.84
CA GLN A 858 -47.64 -7.11 -55.59
C GLN A 858 -47.18 -6.28 -54.39
N LYS A 859 -45.88 -5.94 -54.31
CA LYS A 859 -45.32 -5.05 -53.27
C LYS A 859 -45.93 -3.64 -53.35
N LEU A 860 -46.05 -3.08 -54.55
CA LEU A 860 -46.70 -1.78 -54.79
C LEU A 860 -48.19 -1.79 -54.42
N ARG A 861 -48.94 -2.85 -54.77
CA ARG A 861 -50.36 -3.01 -54.41
C ARG A 861 -50.55 -3.09 -52.90
N SER A 862 -49.70 -3.86 -52.20
CA SER A 862 -49.73 -3.94 -50.74
C SER A 862 -49.42 -2.59 -50.09
N ALA A 863 -48.40 -1.87 -50.56
CA ALA A 863 -48.04 -0.55 -50.06
C ALA A 863 -49.18 0.46 -50.25
N PHE A 864 -49.82 0.46 -51.43
CA PHE A 864 -50.97 1.31 -51.74
C PHE A 864 -52.14 1.07 -50.77
N GLU A 865 -52.57 -0.19 -50.58
CA GLU A 865 -53.69 -0.51 -49.69
C GLU A 865 -53.41 -0.19 -48.20
N GLN A 866 -52.16 -0.40 -47.75
CA GLN A 866 -51.77 -0.05 -46.38
C GLN A 866 -51.82 1.48 -46.16
N LEU A 867 -51.27 2.26 -47.10
CA LEU A 867 -51.28 3.72 -47.02
C LEU A 867 -52.70 4.28 -47.18
N LYS A 868 -53.51 3.69 -48.06
CA LYS A 868 -54.94 3.99 -48.25
C LYS A 868 -55.72 3.85 -46.94
N THR A 869 -55.52 2.74 -46.24
CA THR A 869 -56.17 2.46 -44.94
C THR A 869 -55.76 3.48 -43.88
N LYS A 870 -54.48 3.86 -43.83
CA LYS A 870 -53.98 4.86 -42.87
C LYS A 870 -54.44 6.28 -43.19
N ALA A 871 -54.52 6.64 -44.48
CA ALA A 871 -55.05 7.93 -44.92
C ALA A 871 -56.53 8.11 -44.53
N LEU A 872 -57.34 7.04 -44.62
CA LEU A 872 -58.73 7.01 -44.12
C LEU A 872 -58.81 7.20 -42.61
N GLN A 873 -57.89 6.61 -41.83
CA GLN A 873 -57.87 6.71 -40.36
C GLN A 873 -57.54 8.11 -39.85
N LEU A 874 -56.78 8.91 -40.61
CA LEU A 874 -56.34 10.26 -40.21
C LEU A 874 -57.39 11.36 -40.48
N ASN A 875 -58.60 11.03 -40.95
CA ASN A 875 -59.60 11.99 -41.48
C ASN A 875 -59.00 12.97 -42.50
N CYS A 876 -57.87 12.61 -43.09
CA CYS A 876 -57.24 13.43 -44.10
C CYS A 876 -58.04 13.40 -45.40
N TRP A 877 -59.08 12.60 -45.57
CA TRP A 877 -59.82 12.45 -46.82
C TRP A 877 -61.32 12.24 -46.56
N ASP A 878 -62.16 12.69 -47.49
CA ASP A 878 -63.57 12.30 -47.52
C ASP A 878 -63.69 10.87 -48.07
N ARG A 879 -64.58 10.07 -47.45
CA ARG A 879 -64.80 8.65 -47.81
C ARG A 879 -65.14 8.48 -49.29
N SER A 880 -65.79 9.47 -49.90
CA SER A 880 -66.16 9.54 -51.32
C SER A 880 -64.96 9.73 -52.29
N GLU A 881 -63.91 10.45 -51.90
CA GLU A 881 -62.72 10.63 -52.75
C GLU A 881 -61.87 9.35 -52.82
N LEU A 882 -61.81 8.58 -51.74
CA LEU A 882 -61.03 7.33 -51.64
C LEU A 882 -61.71 6.12 -52.29
N GLU A 883 -63.04 6.10 -52.34
CA GLU A 883 -63.82 5.07 -53.02
C GLU A 883 -63.63 5.12 -54.56
N GLY A 884 -63.39 6.31 -55.14
CA GLY A 884 -63.00 6.49 -56.55
C GLY A 884 -61.54 6.07 -56.88
N LEU A 885 -60.75 5.76 -55.86
CA LEU A 885 -59.35 5.29 -55.94
C LEU A 885 -59.20 3.79 -55.70
N SER A 886 -60.31 3.04 -55.79
CA SER A 886 -60.31 1.57 -55.73
C SER A 886 -59.68 0.99 -56.99
N ILE A 887 -58.64 0.16 -56.84
CA ILE A 887 -58.08 -0.63 -57.95
C ILE A 887 -59.18 -1.60 -58.39
N THR A 888 -59.77 -1.35 -59.56
CA THR A 888 -60.67 -2.30 -60.21
C THR A 888 -59.89 -3.60 -60.42
N ARG A 889 -60.56 -4.71 -60.08
CA ARG A 889 -59.95 -6.01 -59.78
C ARG A 889 -58.93 -6.50 -60.79
#